data_AF-A0A940PY54-F1
#
_entry.id   AF-A0A940PY54-F1
#
_cell.length_a   1.000
_cell.length_b   1.000
_cell.length_c   1.000
_cell.angle_alpha   90.00
_cell.angle_beta   90.00
_cell.angle_gamma   90.00
#
_symmetry.space_group_name_H-M   'P 1'
#
loop_
_entity.id
_entity.type
_entity.pdbx_description
1 polymer ?
#
loop_
_entity_poly.entity_id
_entity_poly.type
_entity_poly.pdbx_seq_one_letter_code
_entity_poly.pdbx_strand_id
1 'polypeptide(L)'
;MKKLLQLLLGMTIAIPMSAQVNGQSNVLQSVATDGHYDVVEVQAVEQRMEVMPTRIARLGMSPKPMVATYKSLVRAIGDGGSQVRVATDGDSLIIADLVLANAVVKAGIDNGKLSIPNWYSVGRIEGVGNIAFVALKMVDNTIVVDTTATAITGTVADDETITLDGMFGLFTTEQEAASYYYVGKECVIQKGNATMTMNYYGTDVSFAIIARQHDGVMTFTNFGNTGLTFDAPLTTDREIAIGGKTFAKIKPAASVLDFMVMGVSRYKTNDDGTITPIIYNSLLKTVADGDRAVTWGVWCGTNSSGAYVVGPYMSGRIDFTEDVVYPTAPDLTGMEGTGTADDPFIIATTADWLTVADNVKDGNTHVGDYFKLTNDLDFSGMTFVPIGEATGMRGTIDGQKHTVTVNDAVTTSPRGLIGRLGDDGVVRNLNAAGSFDFGAVTNCGGIVGLTGNNALIENCVNYANITTAGLGVGGVLGHGNSGTVVRGCKNMGTIHYTGSNNSSWVAGVVGYALSMSLYDCGNEGTIVVDNPTSAGCIAGVVSYTHYMDELVDCYNTADITAGQYISGVQAYCAQTGLGWVVYKGCYNTGNITSTITATNIPLGGICTNVVAGAQFIDCWNSGAITTVGCNSAGGIAGRYVGQTADTVERAMLFKRCYNTGSVTATAAANMTLGGVLGFGNVVAIDSCWNTGTINNTQYISGGIIGQIQNRSQLSYIINSYNLGEVAGGYWVGGIVGNAAIDRPIDNCWNAGTITASNRAGGIVGYSAYGARISRCFNVGDIISTATTAGTGNSASHSVGGIGGHYAGHIVDSYNAGPLKGMSRVGGIIGTPYRNAAQDNPNHVHNLDGCYNVGEIQSALPDSCGHIVGVHMRDNGSVWREHGYILGDTLAQAVDTLENCYYLNSINTDAIVETEADQEGRSAAELCQTQVSGSFSSPGDYCYPILTSQKENPYALLYAAAVVPADVDAQTGIITTDFHVGAPASVTWTSSYDGLTISGTEASFTSDAFEGDITLTATIALPWQSVAGYTKAEASSQNNVKPLKRDIIVRVNKPMTTAIDDIITSKVGQPAEYYNLQGMRVVHPESYHGILICITPGSDGTRTGKTLVK
;
A
#
# COMPACT_ATOMS: atom_id res chain seq x y z
N MET A 1 2.05 -7.01 53.63
CA MET A 1 1.25 -8.25 53.59
C MET A 1 0.61 -8.65 54.93
N LYS A 2 1.31 -8.72 56.09
CA LYS A 2 0.65 -8.97 57.41
C LYS A 2 -0.45 -7.94 57.79
N LYS A 3 -0.23 -6.65 57.54
CA LYS A 3 -1.27 -5.60 57.69
C LYS A 3 -2.42 -5.73 56.68
N LEU A 4 -2.20 -6.40 55.55
CA LEU A 4 -3.20 -6.55 54.47
C LEU A 4 -4.13 -7.74 54.73
N LEU A 5 -3.60 -8.84 55.29
CA LEU A 5 -4.39 -9.99 55.73
C LEU A 5 -5.27 -9.65 56.95
N GLN A 6 -4.82 -8.74 57.83
CA GLN A 6 -5.62 -8.19 58.93
C GLN A 6 -6.71 -7.20 58.46
N LEU A 7 -6.51 -6.49 57.34
CA LEU A 7 -7.54 -5.61 56.75
C LEU A 7 -8.59 -6.37 55.93
N LEU A 8 -8.26 -7.52 55.34
CA LEU A 8 -9.18 -8.32 54.53
C LEU A 8 -10.22 -9.09 55.36
N LEU A 9 -9.96 -9.31 56.65
CA LEU A 9 -10.95 -9.79 57.62
C LEU A 9 -11.73 -8.64 58.29
N GLY A 10 -11.52 -7.38 57.89
CA GLY A 10 -12.19 -6.22 58.47
C GLY A 10 -11.89 -4.94 57.70
N MET A 11 -12.70 -4.66 56.67
CA MET A 11 -12.80 -3.39 55.91
C MET A 11 -11.65 -3.04 54.96
N THR A 12 -11.95 -3.04 53.67
CA THR A 12 -11.08 -2.51 52.60
C THR A 12 -11.20 -0.98 52.52
N ILE A 13 -10.08 -0.27 52.71
CA ILE A 13 -9.92 1.15 52.36
C ILE A 13 -9.41 1.21 50.91
N ALA A 14 -10.08 1.99 50.06
CA ALA A 14 -9.56 2.40 48.75
C ALA A 14 -8.35 3.34 48.96
N ILE A 15 -7.19 3.00 48.41
CA ILE A 15 -6.03 3.90 48.38
C ILE A 15 -6.25 4.90 47.23
N PRO A 16 -6.24 6.23 47.47
CA PRO A 16 -6.20 7.22 46.40
C PRO A 16 -4.83 7.24 45.73
N MET A 17 -4.75 7.00 44.42
CA MET A 17 -3.64 7.51 43.61
C MET A 17 -3.81 9.03 43.42
N SER A 18 -3.50 9.83 44.44
CA SER A 18 -3.04 11.22 44.29
C SER A 18 -2.88 11.89 45.66
N ALA A 19 -1.65 12.08 46.10
CA ALA A 19 -1.29 13.23 46.93
C ALA A 19 0.14 13.65 46.58
N GLN A 20 0.25 14.74 45.82
CA GLN A 20 1.49 15.51 45.74
C GLN A 20 1.90 15.92 47.16
N VAL A 21 3.15 15.65 47.51
CA VAL A 21 3.89 16.48 48.47
C VAL A 21 5.15 16.94 47.75
N ASN A 22 5.17 18.25 47.47
CA ASN A 22 6.35 18.98 47.06
C ASN A 22 7.47 18.80 48.11
N GLY A 23 8.70 18.56 47.65
CA GLY A 23 9.89 19.06 48.33
C GLY A 23 10.95 18.02 48.68
N GLN A 24 12.05 18.10 47.93
CA GLN A 24 13.43 17.76 48.30
C GLN A 24 13.95 16.33 48.01
N SER A 25 14.73 16.28 46.92
CA SER A 25 16.06 15.67 46.78
C SER A 25 16.44 14.50 47.70
N ASN A 26 16.69 13.33 47.12
CA ASN A 26 18.08 12.90 46.91
C ASN A 26 18.20 11.69 45.98
N VAL A 27 19.32 11.72 45.27
CA VAL A 27 19.90 10.80 44.29
C VAL A 27 20.14 9.41 44.89
N LEU A 28 19.91 8.34 44.12
CA LEU A 28 20.95 7.35 43.76
C LEU A 28 20.44 6.30 42.76
N GLN A 29 21.20 6.18 41.67
CA GLN A 29 21.16 5.13 40.66
C GLN A 29 21.74 3.81 41.18
N SER A 30 21.34 2.74 40.47
CA SER A 30 22.17 1.61 39.98
C SER A 30 22.12 0.26 40.72
N VAL A 31 21.73 -0.78 39.95
CA VAL A 31 22.45 -2.05 39.63
C VAL A 31 22.85 -2.91 40.85
N ALA A 32 22.61 -4.22 41.00
CA ALA A 32 22.37 -5.37 40.13
C ALA A 32 21.84 -6.56 40.97
N THR A 33 21.39 -7.62 40.27
CA THR A 33 21.60 -9.06 40.53
C THR A 33 21.78 -9.54 41.98
N ASP A 34 20.83 -10.30 42.49
CA ASP A 34 20.93 -11.77 42.57
C ASP A 34 19.75 -12.34 43.37
N GLY A 35 19.43 -13.59 43.08
CA GLY A 35 18.39 -14.35 43.76
C GLY A 35 18.69 -14.58 45.23
N HIS A 36 17.60 -14.86 45.95
CA HIS A 36 17.48 -15.14 47.40
C HIS A 36 17.40 -13.92 48.31
N TYR A 37 16.23 -13.74 48.92
CA TYR A 37 16.13 -13.11 50.23
C TYR A 37 15.24 -13.93 51.17
N ASP A 38 15.81 -14.14 52.34
CA ASP A 38 15.38 -14.92 53.47
C ASP A 38 14.00 -14.54 54.03
N VAL A 39 13.32 -15.55 54.56
CA VAL A 39 12.14 -15.40 55.40
C VAL A 39 12.55 -14.74 56.72
N VAL A 40 12.36 -13.43 56.81
CA VAL A 40 12.48 -12.72 58.09
C VAL A 40 11.22 -12.99 58.92
N GLU A 41 11.37 -13.77 59.99
CA GLU A 41 10.40 -13.84 61.08
C GLU A 41 10.21 -12.44 61.67
N VAL A 42 9.05 -11.83 61.43
CA VAL A 42 8.66 -10.58 62.10
C VAL A 42 7.42 -10.82 62.95
N GLN A 43 7.60 -10.63 64.26
CA GLN A 43 6.61 -10.73 65.32
C GLN A 43 5.32 -9.95 64.99
N ALA A 44 4.16 -10.58 65.20
CA ALA A 44 2.85 -9.99 65.00
C ALA A 44 2.53 -9.02 66.15
N VAL A 45 2.24 -7.76 65.83
CA VAL A 45 1.45 -6.88 66.70
C VAL A 45 0.02 -6.96 66.17
N GLU A 46 -0.78 -7.82 66.79
CA GLU A 46 -2.22 -7.92 66.54
C GLU A 46 -2.92 -6.75 67.23
N GLN A 47 -3.66 -5.91 66.49
CA GLN A 47 -4.73 -5.16 67.11
C GLN A 47 -5.90 -6.12 67.30
N ARG A 48 -6.03 -6.67 68.51
CA ARG A 48 -7.08 -7.63 68.87
C ARG A 48 -8.27 -6.83 69.38
N MET A 49 -9.45 -6.99 68.78
CA MET A 49 -10.66 -6.92 69.61
C MET A 49 -10.44 -7.92 70.75
N GLU A 50 -10.58 -7.52 72.01
CA GLU A 50 -10.64 -8.49 73.09
C GLU A 50 -11.84 -9.39 72.84
N VAL A 51 -11.52 -10.56 72.32
CA VAL A 51 -12.44 -11.61 71.92
C VAL A 51 -13.14 -12.07 73.20
N MET A 52 -14.46 -11.91 73.31
CA MET A 52 -15.21 -12.96 74.01
C MET A 52 -14.95 -14.22 73.20
N PRO A 53 -14.22 -15.23 73.71
CA PRO A 53 -13.89 -16.44 72.96
C PRO A 53 -15.16 -16.92 72.26
N THR A 54 -15.12 -17.02 70.93
CA THR A 54 -16.27 -17.30 70.05
C THR A 54 -17.32 -18.13 70.78
N ARG A 55 -18.39 -17.48 71.27
CA ARG A 55 -19.43 -18.15 72.06
C ARG A 55 -19.94 -19.39 71.31
N ILE A 56 -20.02 -19.31 69.99
CA ILE A 56 -20.44 -20.38 69.08
C ILE A 56 -19.56 -21.65 69.21
N ALA A 57 -18.23 -21.51 69.31
CA ALA A 57 -17.32 -22.66 69.44
C ALA A 57 -17.31 -23.25 70.87
N ARG A 58 -17.55 -22.44 71.91
CA ARG A 58 -17.71 -22.91 73.30
C ARG A 58 -19.09 -23.50 73.60
N LEU A 59 -20.10 -23.21 72.78
CA LEU A 59 -21.47 -23.73 72.92
C LEU A 59 -21.70 -25.07 72.19
N GLY A 60 -20.69 -25.61 71.50
CA GLY A 60 -20.80 -26.90 70.78
C GLY A 60 -21.79 -26.88 69.59
N MET A 61 -22.09 -25.69 69.06
CA MET A 61 -23.11 -25.49 68.02
C MET A 61 -22.50 -25.59 66.61
N SER A 62 -23.27 -26.05 65.62
CA SER A 62 -22.87 -26.06 64.21
C SER A 62 -23.49 -24.85 63.48
N PRO A 63 -22.76 -23.74 63.28
CA PRO A 63 -23.31 -22.55 62.65
C PRO A 63 -23.53 -22.76 61.14
N LYS A 64 -24.68 -22.32 60.63
CA LYS A 64 -24.98 -22.29 59.19
C LYS A 64 -24.36 -21.03 58.56
N PRO A 65 -23.65 -21.14 57.43
CA PRO A 65 -23.23 -19.97 56.67
C PRO A 65 -24.45 -19.36 55.95
N MET A 66 -24.71 -18.10 56.21
CA MET A 66 -25.80 -17.32 55.62
C MET A 66 -25.23 -16.04 54.99
N VAL A 67 -26.01 -15.37 54.16
CA VAL A 67 -25.65 -14.12 53.49
C VAL A 67 -26.53 -13.01 54.04
N ALA A 68 -25.93 -11.99 54.63
CA ALA A 68 -26.61 -10.77 55.04
C ALA A 68 -26.47 -9.70 53.95
N THR A 69 -27.57 -9.04 53.59
CA THR A 69 -27.62 -7.87 52.71
C THR A 69 -28.34 -6.72 53.42
N TYR A 70 -27.88 -5.49 53.25
CA TYR A 70 -28.46 -4.29 53.84
C TYR A 70 -28.09 -3.04 53.03
N LYS A 71 -28.91 -1.99 53.09
CA LYS A 71 -28.56 -0.69 52.49
C LYS A 71 -27.74 0.15 53.46
N SER A 72 -26.58 0.65 53.03
CA SER A 72 -25.78 1.53 53.87
C SER A 72 -26.24 2.97 53.73
N LEU A 73 -26.38 3.67 54.85
CA LEU A 73 -26.83 5.06 54.86
C LEU A 73 -25.70 6.06 55.15
N VAL A 74 -24.51 5.57 55.51
CA VAL A 74 -23.42 6.43 55.99
C VAL A 74 -22.03 6.08 55.45
N ARG A 75 -21.81 4.87 54.90
CA ARG A 75 -20.44 4.42 54.58
C ARG A 75 -19.95 4.75 53.18
N ALA A 76 -18.62 4.85 53.14
CA ALA A 76 -17.76 4.90 51.96
C ALA A 76 -17.80 3.64 51.06
N ILE A 77 -18.76 2.70 51.22
CA ILE A 77 -18.73 1.38 50.55
C ILE A 77 -20.12 0.95 49.99
N GLY A 78 -21.02 1.90 49.72
CA GLY A 78 -22.31 1.62 49.07
C GLY A 78 -23.26 0.69 49.86
N ASP A 79 -24.34 0.22 49.21
CA ASP A 79 -25.16 -0.88 49.72
C ASP A 79 -24.26 -2.10 49.97
N GLY A 80 -24.43 -2.77 51.11
CA GLY A 80 -23.44 -3.70 51.62
C GLY A 80 -24.00 -4.97 52.26
N GLY A 81 -23.14 -5.93 52.49
CA GLY A 81 -23.46 -7.23 53.05
C GLY A 81 -22.25 -8.14 53.10
N SER A 82 -22.39 -9.30 53.71
CA SER A 82 -21.33 -10.29 53.83
C SER A 82 -21.89 -11.64 54.22
N GLN A 83 -21.05 -12.68 54.15
CA GLN A 83 -21.35 -13.90 54.88
C GLN A 83 -21.47 -13.61 56.38
N VAL A 84 -22.50 -14.19 57.00
CA VAL A 84 -22.72 -14.26 58.44
C VAL A 84 -22.85 -15.73 58.86
N ARG A 85 -22.67 -15.99 60.16
CA ARG A 85 -22.81 -17.33 60.74
C ARG A 85 -23.96 -17.32 61.73
N VAL A 86 -24.97 -18.17 61.50
CA VAL A 86 -26.17 -18.22 62.33
C VAL A 86 -26.32 -19.57 63.01
N ALA A 87 -26.62 -19.58 64.31
CA ALA A 87 -26.87 -20.78 65.09
C ALA A 87 -28.06 -20.59 66.06
N THR A 88 -28.78 -21.67 66.37
CA THR A 88 -29.95 -21.67 67.28
C THR A 88 -29.58 -22.05 68.70
N ASP A 89 -29.82 -21.18 69.68
CA ASP A 89 -29.55 -21.36 71.12
C ASP A 89 -30.86 -21.28 71.94
N GLY A 90 -31.60 -22.39 72.00
CA GLY A 90 -32.95 -22.41 72.59
C GLY A 90 -33.91 -21.50 71.82
N ASP A 91 -34.65 -20.64 72.53
CA ASP A 91 -35.55 -19.62 71.96
C ASP A 91 -34.78 -18.37 71.48
N SER A 92 -33.57 -18.54 70.93
CA SER A 92 -32.72 -17.44 70.47
C SER A 92 -31.86 -17.82 69.27
N LEU A 93 -31.49 -16.83 68.46
CA LEU A 93 -30.48 -16.94 67.41
C LEU A 93 -29.20 -16.24 67.83
N ILE A 94 -28.07 -16.89 67.56
CA ILE A 94 -26.75 -16.28 67.59
C ILE A 94 -26.38 -15.92 66.15
N ILE A 95 -26.22 -14.63 65.86
CA ILE A 95 -25.82 -14.11 64.55
C ILE A 95 -24.42 -13.52 64.70
N ALA A 96 -23.44 -14.11 64.03
CA ALA A 96 -22.06 -13.67 64.03
C ALA A 96 -21.63 -13.07 62.69
N ASP A 97 -20.69 -12.13 62.74
CA ASP A 97 -20.11 -11.37 61.62
C ASP A 97 -21.09 -10.43 60.92
N LEU A 98 -22.20 -10.10 61.58
CA LEU A 98 -23.17 -9.15 61.03
C LEU A 98 -22.54 -7.75 61.00
N VAL A 99 -22.39 -7.19 59.79
CA VAL A 99 -21.83 -5.85 59.49
C VAL A 99 -20.33 -5.71 59.73
N LEU A 100 -19.84 -6.29 60.82
CA LEU A 100 -18.44 -6.28 61.23
C LEU A 100 -18.01 -7.70 61.55
N ALA A 101 -16.85 -8.11 61.05
CA ALA A 101 -16.28 -9.41 61.40
C ALA A 101 -16.15 -9.57 62.92
N ASN A 102 -16.51 -10.74 63.42
CA ASN A 102 -16.55 -11.11 64.84
C ASN A 102 -17.58 -10.35 65.70
N ALA A 103 -18.42 -9.47 65.15
CA ALA A 103 -19.57 -8.94 65.89
C ALA A 103 -20.60 -10.05 66.07
N VAL A 104 -20.97 -10.34 67.32
CA VAL A 104 -21.93 -11.41 67.66
C VAL A 104 -23.11 -10.82 68.38
N VAL A 105 -24.31 -11.11 67.88
CA VAL A 105 -25.58 -10.70 68.46
C VAL A 105 -26.38 -11.94 68.87
N LYS A 106 -26.95 -11.94 70.09
CA LYS A 106 -27.98 -12.90 70.51
C LYS A 106 -29.35 -12.24 70.40
N ALA A 107 -30.19 -12.75 69.50
CA ALA A 107 -31.55 -12.28 69.29
C ALA A 107 -32.55 -13.29 69.88
N GLY A 108 -33.50 -12.84 70.69
CA GLY A 108 -34.59 -13.70 71.17
C GLY A 108 -35.63 -13.95 70.08
N ILE A 109 -36.25 -15.13 70.07
CA ILE A 109 -37.35 -15.48 69.16
C ILE A 109 -38.61 -15.80 69.97
N ASP A 110 -39.74 -15.21 69.58
CA ASP A 110 -41.07 -15.59 70.05
C ASP A 110 -42.05 -15.58 68.87
N ASN A 111 -42.66 -16.72 68.56
CA ASN A 111 -43.61 -16.91 67.44
C ASN A 111 -43.14 -16.28 66.11
N GLY A 112 -41.88 -16.51 65.72
CA GLY A 112 -41.31 -15.99 64.49
C GLY A 112 -40.92 -14.50 64.54
N LYS A 113 -41.13 -13.80 65.66
CA LYS A 113 -40.64 -12.44 65.88
C LYS A 113 -39.26 -12.47 66.53
N LEU A 114 -38.33 -11.74 65.92
CA LEU A 114 -36.97 -11.56 66.40
C LEU A 114 -36.87 -10.28 67.23
N SER A 115 -36.12 -10.33 68.33
CA SER A 115 -35.80 -9.15 69.13
C SER A 115 -34.34 -9.14 69.59
N ILE A 116 -33.64 -8.05 69.32
CA ILE A 116 -32.29 -7.77 69.82
C ILE A 116 -32.39 -6.59 70.77
N PRO A 117 -31.97 -6.70 72.04
CA PRO A 117 -31.99 -5.57 72.98
C PRO A 117 -31.34 -4.32 72.37
N ASN A 118 -31.93 -3.14 72.58
CA ASN A 118 -31.29 -1.90 72.15
C ASN A 118 -29.99 -1.69 72.96
N TRP A 119 -28.97 -1.07 72.36
CA TRP A 119 -27.63 -0.96 72.93
C TRP A 119 -26.97 -2.31 73.25
N TYR A 120 -27.18 -3.32 72.40
CA TYR A 120 -26.58 -4.64 72.57
C TYR A 120 -25.06 -4.57 72.36
N SER A 121 -24.27 -4.82 73.40
CA SER A 121 -22.80 -4.84 73.27
C SER A 121 -22.36 -5.99 72.36
N VAL A 122 -21.68 -5.66 71.26
CA VAL A 122 -21.17 -6.63 70.27
C VAL A 122 -19.65 -6.84 70.37
N GLY A 123 -18.99 -6.13 71.28
CA GLY A 123 -17.56 -6.26 71.56
C GLY A 123 -16.86 -4.91 71.67
N ARG A 124 -15.53 -4.94 71.80
CA ARG A 124 -14.66 -3.77 71.91
C ARG A 124 -13.68 -3.71 70.75
N ILE A 125 -13.62 -2.58 70.05
CA ILE A 125 -12.62 -2.34 69.00
C ILE A 125 -11.43 -1.61 69.61
N GLU A 126 -10.23 -2.16 69.41
CA GLU A 126 -8.99 -1.54 69.87
C GLU A 126 -8.80 -0.16 69.24
N GLY A 127 -8.57 0.87 70.06
CA GLY A 127 -8.47 2.27 69.63
C GLY A 127 -9.80 3.01 69.41
N VAL A 128 -10.96 2.33 69.49
CA VAL A 128 -12.29 2.95 69.32
C VAL A 128 -13.17 2.81 70.58
N GLY A 129 -13.05 1.71 71.33
CA GLY A 129 -13.82 1.45 72.55
C GLY A 129 -14.92 0.41 72.37
N ASN A 130 -15.81 0.30 73.36
CA ASN A 130 -16.95 -0.61 73.33
C ASN A 130 -17.96 -0.22 72.25
N ILE A 131 -18.44 -1.21 71.49
CA ILE A 131 -19.39 -1.05 70.39
C ILE A 131 -20.72 -1.71 70.76
N ALA A 132 -21.81 -1.00 70.49
CA ALA A 132 -23.17 -1.48 70.67
C ALA A 132 -23.96 -1.47 69.36
N PHE A 133 -24.85 -2.45 69.20
CA PHE A 133 -25.87 -2.51 68.17
C PHE A 133 -27.10 -1.73 68.63
N VAL A 134 -27.52 -0.73 67.86
CA VAL A 134 -28.47 0.31 68.30
C VAL A 134 -29.59 0.49 67.28
N ALA A 135 -30.81 0.63 67.77
CA ALA A 135 -32.00 0.97 66.97
C ALA A 135 -31.98 2.45 66.56
N LEU A 136 -32.30 2.73 65.31
CA LEU A 136 -32.29 4.08 64.75
C LEU A 136 -33.63 4.42 64.12
N LYS A 137 -33.90 5.72 63.99
CA LYS A 137 -35.05 6.26 63.26
C LYS A 137 -34.69 7.51 62.47
N MET A 138 -35.56 7.85 61.52
CA MET A 138 -35.52 9.11 60.81
C MET A 138 -36.35 10.17 61.53
N VAL A 139 -35.76 11.34 61.78
CA VAL A 139 -36.45 12.55 62.25
C VAL A 139 -35.99 13.71 61.39
N ASP A 140 -36.91 14.42 60.74
CA ASP A 140 -36.60 15.58 59.88
C ASP A 140 -35.46 15.35 58.88
N ASN A 141 -35.52 14.21 58.18
CA ASN A 141 -34.51 13.78 57.21
C ASN A 141 -33.09 13.54 57.79
N THR A 142 -32.97 13.44 59.11
CA THR A 142 -31.72 13.14 59.82
C THR A 142 -31.84 11.80 60.54
N ILE A 143 -30.75 11.02 60.52
CA ILE A 143 -30.65 9.75 61.24
C ILE A 143 -30.35 10.04 62.71
N VAL A 144 -31.22 9.57 63.61
CA VAL A 144 -31.03 9.71 65.06
C VAL A 144 -31.16 8.36 65.75
N VAL A 145 -30.51 8.22 66.92
CA VAL A 145 -30.68 7.07 67.80
C VAL A 145 -32.13 7.04 68.30
N ASP A 146 -32.79 5.89 68.17
CA ASP A 146 -34.13 5.71 68.71
C ASP A 146 -34.06 5.34 70.19
N THR A 147 -34.02 6.36 71.04
CA THR A 147 -34.03 6.20 72.50
C THR A 147 -35.34 5.65 73.06
N THR A 148 -36.41 5.59 72.24
CA THR A 148 -37.71 5.02 72.64
C THR A 148 -37.83 3.53 72.35
N ALA A 149 -36.95 2.98 71.52
CA ALA A 149 -36.94 1.55 71.21
C ALA A 149 -36.27 0.75 72.34
N THR A 150 -36.94 -0.29 72.84
CA THR A 150 -36.38 -1.23 73.81
C THR A 150 -35.59 -2.36 73.13
N ALA A 151 -35.89 -2.66 71.87
CA ALA A 151 -35.22 -3.65 71.05
C ALA A 151 -35.25 -3.26 69.56
N ILE A 152 -34.28 -3.77 68.80
CA ILE A 152 -34.35 -3.87 67.34
C ILE A 152 -35.16 -5.13 67.05
N THR A 153 -36.28 -4.97 66.37
CA THR A 153 -37.19 -6.09 66.05
C THR A 153 -36.89 -6.66 64.68
N GLY A 154 -37.48 -7.81 64.39
CA GLY A 154 -37.40 -8.44 63.10
C GLY A 154 -38.35 -9.63 63.00
N THR A 155 -38.25 -10.35 61.90
CA THR A 155 -38.99 -11.59 61.68
C THR A 155 -38.04 -12.70 61.23
N VAL A 156 -38.39 -13.93 61.59
CA VAL A 156 -37.79 -15.16 61.07
C VAL A 156 -38.90 -15.88 60.32
N ALA A 157 -38.76 -15.98 59.01
CA ALA A 157 -39.71 -16.67 58.15
C ALA A 157 -39.51 -18.20 58.18
N ASP A 158 -40.48 -18.95 57.65
CA ASP A 158 -40.46 -20.42 57.61
C ASP A 158 -39.27 -20.99 56.82
N ASP A 159 -38.74 -20.23 55.85
CA ASP A 159 -37.55 -20.57 55.06
C ASP A 159 -36.22 -20.21 55.76
N GLU A 160 -36.30 -19.86 57.05
CA GLU A 160 -35.20 -19.36 57.88
C GLU A 160 -34.67 -17.97 57.45
N THR A 161 -35.34 -17.25 56.54
CA THR A 161 -34.97 -15.86 56.19
C THR A 161 -35.21 -14.96 57.41
N ILE A 162 -34.17 -14.23 57.82
CA ILE A 162 -34.24 -13.28 58.92
C ILE A 162 -34.28 -11.86 58.35
N THR A 163 -35.26 -11.06 58.77
CA THR A 163 -35.36 -9.64 58.40
C THR A 163 -35.31 -8.79 59.65
N LEU A 164 -34.51 -7.72 59.67
CA LEU A 164 -34.55 -6.71 60.73
C LEU A 164 -35.49 -5.57 60.34
N ASP A 165 -36.38 -5.21 61.26
CA ASP A 165 -37.32 -4.11 61.08
C ASP A 165 -36.60 -2.78 61.30
N GLY A 166 -36.75 -1.86 60.35
CA GLY A 166 -36.26 -0.49 60.50
C GLY A 166 -34.75 -0.31 60.33
N MET A 167 -34.22 0.73 60.96
CA MET A 167 -32.83 1.15 60.84
C MET A 167 -32.02 0.72 62.06
N PHE A 168 -30.77 0.32 61.83
CA PHE A 168 -29.85 -0.09 62.87
C PHE A 168 -28.48 0.53 62.66
N GLY A 169 -27.67 0.59 63.71
CA GLY A 169 -26.29 1.00 63.60
C GLY A 169 -25.38 0.42 64.66
N LEU A 170 -24.08 0.56 64.42
CA LEU A 170 -23.01 0.22 65.35
C LEU A 170 -22.47 1.53 65.93
N PHE A 171 -22.58 1.74 67.24
CA PHE A 171 -22.19 2.97 67.92
C PHE A 171 -21.16 2.70 69.00
N THR A 172 -20.26 3.67 69.23
CA THR A 172 -19.38 3.63 70.40
C THR A 172 -20.15 4.01 71.66
N THR A 173 -19.82 3.38 72.79
CA THR A 173 -20.50 3.65 74.08
C THR A 173 -19.68 4.53 75.04
N GLU A 174 -18.51 5.03 74.61
CA GLU A 174 -17.48 5.59 75.51
C GLU A 174 -17.04 7.05 75.22
N GLN A 175 -17.66 7.78 74.28
CA GLN A 175 -17.31 9.20 74.00
C GLN A 175 -18.53 10.14 74.07
N GLU A 176 -18.33 11.37 74.56
CA GLU A 176 -19.32 12.46 74.67
C GLU A 176 -19.87 12.99 73.32
N ALA A 177 -19.56 12.34 72.20
CA ALA A 177 -20.21 12.53 70.91
C ALA A 177 -20.52 11.16 70.29
N ALA A 178 -21.81 10.87 70.07
CA ALA A 178 -22.34 9.63 69.50
C ALA A 178 -21.81 9.38 68.06
N SER A 179 -20.59 8.87 67.97
CA SER A 179 -19.93 8.52 66.71
C SER A 179 -20.34 7.11 66.29
N TYR A 180 -20.92 6.97 65.11
CA TYR A 180 -21.33 5.69 64.54
C TYR A 180 -20.22 5.08 63.67
N TYR A 181 -20.10 3.76 63.68
CA TYR A 181 -19.20 2.98 62.83
C TYR A 181 -19.89 2.45 61.57
N TYR A 182 -21.20 2.22 61.68
CA TYR A 182 -22.06 1.78 60.59
C TYR A 182 -23.51 2.17 60.86
N VAL A 183 -24.25 2.50 59.81
CA VAL A 183 -25.70 2.65 59.82
C VAL A 183 -26.25 1.97 58.58
N GLY A 184 -27.27 1.13 58.78
CA GLY A 184 -27.96 0.48 57.69
C GLY A 184 -29.45 0.31 57.93
N LYS A 185 -30.13 -0.12 56.88
CA LYS A 185 -31.56 -0.47 56.87
C LYS A 185 -31.80 -1.63 55.91
N GLU A 186 -33.01 -2.16 55.92
CA GLU A 186 -33.43 -3.23 54.99
C GLU A 186 -32.50 -4.45 55.10
N CYS A 187 -32.13 -4.83 56.33
CA CYS A 187 -31.27 -5.98 56.56
C CYS A 187 -32.06 -7.28 56.39
N VAL A 188 -31.60 -8.10 55.46
CA VAL A 188 -32.12 -9.43 55.18
C VAL A 188 -30.96 -10.41 55.26
N ILE A 189 -31.15 -11.52 55.98
CA ILE A 189 -30.18 -12.60 56.11
C ILE A 189 -30.82 -13.86 55.56
N GLN A 190 -30.23 -14.43 54.51
CA GLN A 190 -30.76 -15.60 53.82
C GLN A 190 -29.73 -16.72 53.77
N LYS A 191 -30.18 -17.96 53.63
CA LYS A 191 -29.29 -19.11 53.48
C LYS A 191 -28.50 -18.99 52.17
N GLY A 192 -27.19 -19.17 52.25
CA GLY A 192 -26.35 -19.29 51.05
C GLY A 192 -26.55 -20.64 50.37
N ASN A 193 -26.60 -20.66 49.04
CA ASN A 193 -26.77 -21.87 48.22
C ASN A 193 -25.62 -22.07 47.20
N ALA A 194 -24.56 -21.29 47.31
CA ALA A 194 -23.30 -21.53 46.62
C ALA A 194 -22.14 -20.99 47.47
N THR A 195 -20.93 -21.47 47.20
CA THR A 195 -19.70 -21.00 47.83
C THR A 195 -18.82 -20.37 46.76
N MET A 196 -18.36 -19.14 46.99
CA MET A 196 -17.37 -18.49 46.15
C MET A 196 -16.01 -18.57 46.83
N THR A 197 -15.00 -18.99 46.08
CA THR A 197 -13.60 -19.00 46.49
C THR A 197 -12.81 -18.05 45.61
N MET A 198 -12.06 -17.14 46.22
CA MET A 198 -11.15 -16.22 45.52
C MET A 198 -9.72 -16.50 45.97
N ASN A 199 -8.79 -16.67 45.03
CA ASN A 199 -7.37 -16.78 45.35
C ASN A 199 -6.72 -15.40 45.39
N TYR A 200 -6.35 -14.95 46.59
CA TYR A 200 -5.61 -13.71 46.80
C TYR A 200 -4.12 -14.04 46.99
N TYR A 201 -3.33 -13.93 45.92
CA TYR A 201 -1.87 -14.16 45.93
C TYR A 201 -1.47 -15.46 46.65
N GLY A 202 -2.09 -16.57 46.27
CA GLY A 202 -1.80 -17.90 46.82
C GLY A 202 -2.58 -18.25 48.10
N THR A 203 -3.45 -17.36 48.60
CA THR A 203 -4.35 -17.64 49.73
C THR A 203 -5.79 -17.70 49.28
N ASP A 204 -6.45 -18.83 49.46
CA ASP A 204 -7.88 -18.97 49.15
C ASP A 204 -8.75 -18.38 50.26
N VAL A 205 -9.71 -17.55 49.88
CA VAL A 205 -10.75 -17.01 50.76
C VAL A 205 -12.10 -17.46 50.24
N SER A 206 -12.86 -18.16 51.08
CA SER A 206 -14.16 -18.72 50.71
C SER A 206 -15.29 -18.17 51.57
N PHE A 207 -16.42 -17.90 50.94
CA PHE A 207 -17.64 -17.42 51.61
C PHE A 207 -18.89 -17.85 50.84
N ALA A 208 -20.00 -17.92 51.57
CA ALA A 208 -21.30 -18.22 51.03
C ALA A 208 -21.82 -17.06 50.20
N ILE A 209 -22.44 -17.42 49.08
CA ILE A 209 -23.17 -16.54 48.19
C ILE A 209 -24.56 -17.10 47.94
N ILE A 210 -25.44 -16.30 47.36
CA ILE A 210 -26.72 -16.77 46.84
C ILE A 210 -26.64 -16.71 45.32
N ALA A 211 -26.90 -17.82 44.66
CA ALA A 211 -27.00 -17.95 43.21
C ALA A 211 -28.44 -18.38 42.87
N ARG A 212 -29.18 -17.54 42.15
CA ARG A 212 -30.55 -17.84 41.71
C ARG A 212 -30.61 -17.85 40.20
N GLN A 213 -31.01 -18.99 39.65
CA GLN A 213 -31.16 -19.16 38.22
C GLN A 213 -32.60 -18.86 37.78
N HIS A 214 -32.78 -18.06 36.73
CA HIS A 214 -34.06 -17.76 36.09
C HIS A 214 -33.84 -17.16 34.69
N ASP A 215 -34.74 -17.40 33.74
CA ASP A 215 -34.79 -16.73 32.42
C ASP A 215 -33.44 -16.60 31.67
N GLY A 216 -32.63 -17.67 31.67
CA GLY A 216 -31.31 -17.67 30.98
C GLY A 216 -30.23 -16.85 31.69
N VAL A 217 -30.45 -16.47 32.95
CA VAL A 217 -29.58 -15.63 33.77
C VAL A 217 -29.30 -16.32 35.11
N MET A 218 -28.10 -16.09 35.62
CA MET A 218 -27.71 -16.37 37.01
C MET A 218 -27.60 -15.06 37.78
N THR A 219 -28.49 -14.84 38.74
CA THR A 219 -28.40 -13.73 39.68
C THR A 219 -27.51 -14.13 40.85
N PHE A 220 -26.43 -13.39 41.07
CA PHE A 220 -25.55 -13.57 42.22
C PHE A 220 -25.79 -12.49 43.26
N THR A 221 -25.93 -12.87 44.52
CA THR A 221 -25.88 -11.98 45.68
C THR A 221 -24.67 -12.33 46.53
N ASN A 222 -23.95 -11.29 46.99
CA ASN A 222 -22.72 -11.40 47.78
C ASN A 222 -21.49 -11.88 46.98
N PHE A 223 -21.45 -11.62 45.68
CA PHE A 223 -20.26 -11.88 44.86
C PHE A 223 -19.07 -11.04 45.35
N GLY A 224 -17.94 -11.67 45.65
CA GLY A 224 -16.78 -11.00 46.25
C GLY A 224 -16.96 -10.61 47.73
N ASN A 225 -17.98 -11.15 48.41
CA ASN A 225 -18.33 -10.88 49.81
C ASN A 225 -18.72 -9.41 50.11
N THR A 226 -19.37 -8.75 49.15
CA THR A 226 -19.75 -7.34 49.22
C THR A 226 -21.22 -7.11 49.56
N GLY A 227 -22.03 -8.17 49.55
CA GLY A 227 -23.50 -8.11 49.64
C GLY A 227 -24.21 -7.57 48.41
N LEU A 228 -23.50 -7.17 47.35
CA LEU A 228 -24.12 -6.65 46.14
C LEU A 228 -24.77 -7.77 45.34
N THR A 229 -25.84 -7.43 44.61
CA THR A 229 -26.53 -8.33 43.69
C THR A 229 -26.32 -7.89 42.24
N PHE A 230 -26.01 -8.82 41.34
CA PHE A 230 -26.00 -8.58 39.90
C PHE A 230 -26.45 -9.80 39.10
N ASP A 231 -26.86 -9.54 37.86
CA ASP A 231 -27.29 -10.55 36.90
C ASP A 231 -26.20 -10.87 35.87
N ALA A 232 -25.91 -12.15 35.71
CA ALA A 232 -24.95 -12.68 34.73
C ALA A 232 -25.66 -13.62 33.74
N PRO A 233 -25.66 -13.31 32.42
CA PRO A 233 -26.19 -14.20 31.40
C PRO A 233 -25.52 -15.58 31.43
N LEU A 234 -26.31 -16.62 31.18
CA LEU A 234 -25.83 -17.97 30.90
C LEU A 234 -25.70 -18.13 29.39
N THR A 235 -24.62 -18.75 28.93
CA THR A 235 -24.38 -18.99 27.50
C THR A 235 -24.45 -20.46 27.15
N THR A 236 -24.64 -20.73 25.88
CA THR A 236 -24.58 -22.04 25.21
C THR A 236 -23.21 -22.72 25.34
N ASP A 237 -22.14 -21.93 25.42
CA ASP A 237 -20.76 -22.39 25.70
C ASP A 237 -20.55 -22.83 27.16
N ARG A 238 -21.63 -22.91 27.94
CA ARG A 238 -21.61 -23.20 29.37
C ARG A 238 -20.83 -22.14 30.18
N GLU A 239 -20.87 -20.89 29.73
CA GLU A 239 -20.29 -19.73 30.44
C GLU A 239 -21.36 -19.04 31.31
N ILE A 240 -20.93 -18.52 32.47
CA ILE A 240 -21.65 -17.51 33.23
C ILE A 240 -20.94 -16.17 33.02
N ALA A 241 -21.56 -15.24 32.30
CA ALA A 241 -20.96 -13.99 31.83
C ALA A 241 -20.87 -12.94 32.97
N ILE A 242 -19.86 -13.11 33.83
CA ILE A 242 -19.58 -12.23 34.98
C ILE A 242 -18.72 -11.01 34.63
N GLY A 243 -18.01 -11.03 33.49
CA GLY A 243 -17.17 -9.92 33.05
C GLY A 243 -17.97 -8.63 32.86
N GLY A 244 -17.45 -7.50 33.35
CA GLY A 244 -18.11 -6.18 33.27
C GLY A 244 -19.22 -5.96 34.29
N LYS A 245 -19.59 -6.96 35.11
CA LYS A 245 -20.64 -6.81 36.12
C LYS A 245 -20.11 -6.06 37.33
N THR A 246 -20.89 -5.10 37.81
CA THR A 246 -20.57 -4.37 39.05
C THR A 246 -20.78 -5.28 40.24
N PHE A 247 -19.71 -5.60 40.97
CA PHE A 247 -19.77 -6.45 42.17
C PHE A 247 -19.50 -5.68 43.47
N ALA A 248 -18.99 -4.46 43.39
CA ALA A 248 -18.79 -3.59 44.55
C ALA A 248 -19.11 -2.14 44.21
N LYS A 249 -19.56 -1.38 45.20
CA LYS A 249 -19.73 0.08 45.11
C LYS A 249 -18.89 0.73 46.20
N ILE A 250 -17.95 1.60 45.87
CA ILE A 250 -17.07 2.25 46.85
C ILE A 250 -17.14 3.76 46.66
N LYS A 251 -17.26 4.49 47.76
CA LYS A 251 -17.40 5.95 47.84
C LYS A 251 -16.13 6.53 48.50
N PRO A 252 -15.05 6.76 47.74
CA PRO A 252 -13.84 7.39 48.27
C PRO A 252 -13.97 8.92 48.47
N ALA A 253 -15.04 9.56 47.97
CA ALA A 253 -15.34 11.00 48.14
C ALA A 253 -16.86 11.27 48.02
N ALA A 254 -17.31 12.48 47.61
CA ALA A 254 -18.74 12.82 47.50
C ALA A 254 -19.56 11.95 46.51
N SER A 255 -18.91 11.14 45.67
CA SER A 255 -19.53 10.26 44.65
C SER A 255 -19.30 8.76 44.92
N VAL A 256 -20.28 7.93 44.55
CA VAL A 256 -20.20 6.46 44.59
C VAL A 256 -19.57 5.97 43.28
N LEU A 257 -18.56 5.12 43.35
CA LEU A 257 -17.92 4.47 42.20
C LEU A 257 -18.35 2.99 42.13
N ASP A 258 -18.71 2.55 40.93
CA ASP A 258 -19.00 1.15 40.63
C ASP A 258 -17.72 0.42 40.22
N PHE A 259 -17.46 -0.75 40.82
CA PHE A 259 -16.32 -1.61 40.50
C PHE A 259 -16.80 -2.85 39.74
N MET A 260 -16.32 -2.99 38.51
CA MET A 260 -16.67 -4.04 37.58
C MET A 260 -15.64 -5.16 37.60
N VAL A 261 -16.10 -6.40 37.47
CA VAL A 261 -15.25 -7.60 37.31
C VAL A 261 -14.49 -7.54 35.99
N MET A 262 -13.16 -7.51 36.01
CA MET A 262 -12.30 -7.40 34.83
C MET A 262 -11.21 -8.47 34.79
N GLY A 263 -10.99 -9.05 33.61
CA GLY A 263 -9.90 -9.98 33.35
C GLY A 263 -8.55 -9.27 33.26
N VAL A 264 -7.51 -9.92 33.77
CA VAL A 264 -6.16 -9.34 33.83
C VAL A 264 -5.16 -10.35 33.29
N SER A 265 -4.30 -9.94 32.35
CA SER A 265 -3.31 -10.86 31.76
C SER A 265 -2.21 -11.21 32.76
N ARG A 266 -1.74 -10.20 33.52
CA ARG A 266 -0.80 -10.36 34.64
C ARG A 266 -0.80 -9.11 35.52
N TYR A 267 -0.30 -9.26 36.74
CA TYR A 267 0.01 -8.13 37.62
C TYR A 267 1.48 -7.76 37.54
N LYS A 268 1.77 -6.46 37.58
CA LYS A 268 3.11 -5.94 37.79
C LYS A 268 3.19 -5.36 39.20
N THR A 269 4.22 -5.74 39.95
CA THR A 269 4.62 -5.01 41.16
C THR A 269 5.51 -3.85 40.73
N ASN A 270 5.15 -2.63 41.12
CA ASN A 270 5.94 -1.42 40.88
C ASN A 270 7.03 -1.27 41.94
N ASP A 271 7.98 -0.39 41.66
CA ASP A 271 9.15 -0.16 42.52
C ASP A 271 8.77 0.37 43.93
N ASP A 272 7.60 0.98 44.07
CA ASP A 272 7.02 1.44 45.35
C ASP A 272 6.24 0.34 46.12
N GLY A 273 6.24 -0.89 45.60
CA GLY A 273 5.52 -2.03 46.16
C GLY A 273 4.02 -2.06 45.84
N THR A 274 3.50 -1.11 45.05
CA THR A 274 2.12 -1.14 44.56
C THR A 274 1.96 -2.19 43.46
N ILE A 275 0.73 -2.69 43.28
CA ILE A 275 0.41 -3.70 42.26
C ILE A 275 -0.50 -3.07 41.21
N THR A 276 -0.10 -3.13 39.93
CA THR A 276 -0.88 -2.61 38.80
C THR A 276 -1.30 -3.75 37.86
N PRO A 277 -2.58 -3.84 37.47
CA PRO A 277 -3.03 -4.79 36.45
C PRO A 277 -2.51 -4.40 35.07
N ILE A 278 -2.06 -5.37 34.29
CA ILE A 278 -1.83 -5.22 32.85
C ILE A 278 -3.00 -5.87 32.11
N ILE A 279 -3.76 -5.03 31.40
CA ILE A 279 -5.00 -5.42 30.72
C ILE A 279 -4.76 -5.41 29.21
N TYR A 280 -4.81 -6.58 28.59
CA TYR A 280 -4.95 -6.71 27.13
C TYR A 280 -6.36 -7.19 26.83
N ASN A 281 -7.01 -6.52 25.88
CA ASN A 281 -8.38 -6.71 25.38
C ASN A 281 -8.94 -8.14 25.54
N SER A 282 -9.48 -8.48 26.71
CA SER A 282 -10.07 -9.79 26.99
C SER A 282 -11.21 -9.67 28.01
N LEU A 283 -12.40 -10.15 27.62
CA LEU A 283 -13.49 -10.42 28.53
C LEU A 283 -13.08 -11.60 29.44
N LEU A 284 -13.31 -11.49 30.75
CA LEU A 284 -13.04 -12.57 31.71
C LEU A 284 -14.04 -13.70 31.46
N LYS A 285 -13.56 -14.82 30.91
CA LYS A 285 -14.39 -16.00 30.64
C LYS A 285 -14.41 -16.94 31.83
N THR A 286 -15.60 -17.44 32.18
CA THR A 286 -15.75 -18.55 33.12
C THR A 286 -15.68 -19.89 32.38
N VAL A 287 -15.20 -20.91 33.08
CA VAL A 287 -15.08 -22.28 32.58
C VAL A 287 -15.89 -23.17 33.51
N ALA A 288 -16.92 -23.83 32.98
CA ALA A 288 -17.68 -24.82 33.71
C ALA A 288 -16.77 -25.99 34.13
N ASP A 289 -16.82 -26.33 35.42
CA ASP A 289 -16.20 -27.51 36.02
C ASP A 289 -17.34 -28.46 36.42
N GLY A 290 -17.82 -29.22 35.44
CA GLY A 290 -19.09 -29.97 35.53
C GLY A 290 -20.32 -29.07 35.51
N ASP A 291 -21.44 -29.54 36.07
CA ASP A 291 -22.70 -28.78 36.17
C ASP A 291 -22.82 -28.00 37.49
N ARG A 292 -21.89 -28.20 38.44
CA ARG A 292 -21.99 -27.65 39.81
C ARG A 292 -20.82 -26.77 40.21
N ALA A 293 -19.95 -26.41 39.28
CA ALA A 293 -18.91 -25.42 39.53
C ALA A 293 -18.54 -24.62 38.29
N VAL A 294 -18.06 -23.40 38.51
CA VAL A 294 -17.39 -22.59 37.48
C VAL A 294 -16.09 -22.04 38.03
N THR A 295 -15.08 -21.92 37.16
CA THR A 295 -13.77 -21.36 37.49
C THR A 295 -13.37 -20.27 36.51
N TRP A 296 -12.48 -19.37 36.88
CA TRP A 296 -11.89 -18.39 35.97
C TRP A 296 -10.50 -17.95 36.42
N GLY A 297 -9.75 -17.35 35.50
CA GLY A 297 -8.37 -16.94 35.68
C GLY A 297 -8.19 -15.62 36.45
N VAL A 298 -7.05 -14.99 36.25
CA VAL A 298 -6.60 -13.78 36.96
C VAL A 298 -7.54 -12.60 36.69
N TRP A 299 -7.97 -11.89 37.74
CA TRP A 299 -8.98 -10.83 37.64
C TRP A 299 -8.88 -9.77 38.75
N CYS A 300 -9.40 -8.57 38.49
CA CYS A 300 -9.62 -7.53 39.50
C CYS A 300 -11.02 -6.89 39.38
N GLY A 301 -11.37 -6.10 40.39
CA GLY A 301 -12.39 -5.07 40.27
C GLY A 301 -11.80 -3.74 39.85
N THR A 302 -12.37 -3.05 38.88
CA THR A 302 -11.96 -1.68 38.55
C THR A 302 -13.14 -0.79 38.21
N ASN A 303 -13.00 0.52 38.41
CA ASN A 303 -14.02 1.48 38.04
C ASN A 303 -13.95 1.82 36.55
N SER A 304 -14.98 2.50 36.02
CA SER A 304 -15.08 2.86 34.59
C SER A 304 -13.88 3.67 34.05
N SER A 305 -13.16 4.40 34.90
CA SER A 305 -11.96 5.15 34.51
C SER A 305 -10.66 4.36 34.60
N GLY A 306 -10.67 3.13 35.11
CA GLY A 306 -9.46 2.31 35.35
C GLY A 306 -8.53 2.85 36.44
N ALA A 307 -8.95 3.88 37.19
CA ALA A 307 -8.09 4.59 38.14
C ALA A 307 -8.01 3.93 39.52
N TYR A 308 -8.99 3.09 39.86
CA TYR A 308 -9.04 2.36 41.12
C TYR A 308 -9.16 0.86 40.87
N VAL A 309 -8.48 0.07 41.69
CA VAL A 309 -8.43 -1.38 41.57
C VAL A 309 -8.70 -2.05 42.92
N VAL A 310 -9.55 -3.07 42.92
CA VAL A 310 -9.83 -3.99 44.04
C VAL A 310 -9.33 -5.37 43.64
N GLY A 311 -8.55 -6.00 44.51
CA GLY A 311 -7.74 -7.17 44.18
C GLY A 311 -6.30 -6.92 44.61
N PRO A 312 -5.32 -7.65 44.08
CA PRO A 312 -5.37 -8.56 42.93
C PRO A 312 -5.85 -10.01 43.23
N TYR A 313 -6.58 -10.64 42.31
CA TYR A 313 -7.04 -12.03 42.43
C TYR A 313 -6.43 -12.91 41.33
N MET A 314 -5.87 -14.07 41.72
CA MET A 314 -5.18 -14.98 40.80
C MET A 314 -6.13 -15.96 40.12
N SER A 315 -7.27 -16.24 40.74
CA SER A 315 -8.35 -17.06 40.19
C SER A 315 -9.63 -16.82 40.97
N GLY A 316 -10.75 -17.28 40.42
CA GLY A 316 -11.99 -17.44 41.16
C GLY A 316 -12.68 -18.77 40.83
N ARG A 317 -13.46 -19.25 41.79
CA ARG A 317 -14.28 -20.46 41.69
C ARG A 317 -15.61 -20.22 42.38
N ILE A 318 -16.68 -20.75 41.83
CA ILE A 318 -17.98 -20.87 42.50
C ILE A 318 -18.39 -22.33 42.46
N ASP A 319 -18.72 -22.88 43.63
CA ASP A 319 -19.31 -24.21 43.80
C ASP A 319 -20.80 -24.07 44.15
N PHE A 320 -21.67 -24.62 43.33
CA PHE A 320 -23.13 -24.55 43.45
C PHE A 320 -23.70 -25.74 44.23
N THR A 321 -24.77 -25.49 44.98
CA THR A 321 -25.53 -26.56 45.66
C THR A 321 -26.59 -27.22 44.79
N GLU A 322 -26.79 -26.77 43.55
CA GLU A 322 -27.67 -27.36 42.54
C GLU A 322 -26.99 -27.28 41.17
N ASP A 323 -27.46 -28.08 40.20
CA ASP A 323 -26.91 -28.08 38.84
C ASP A 323 -27.30 -26.81 38.09
N VAL A 324 -26.33 -26.20 37.38
CA VAL A 324 -26.55 -25.03 36.52
C VAL A 324 -27.09 -25.50 35.17
N VAL A 325 -28.29 -25.05 34.80
CA VAL A 325 -28.91 -25.38 33.52
C VAL A 325 -28.52 -24.37 32.44
N TYR A 326 -27.54 -24.68 31.61
CA TYR A 326 -27.14 -23.78 30.52
C TYR A 326 -28.15 -23.82 29.35
N PRO A 327 -28.41 -22.67 28.68
CA PRO A 327 -29.21 -22.67 27.48
C PRO A 327 -28.57 -23.54 26.40
N THR A 328 -29.38 -24.22 25.61
CA THR A 328 -28.94 -24.92 24.40
C THR A 328 -29.15 -23.99 23.21
N ALA A 329 -28.24 -24.01 22.23
CA ALA A 329 -28.39 -23.21 21.02
C ALA A 329 -29.74 -23.49 20.34
N PRO A 330 -30.36 -22.50 19.67
CA PRO A 330 -31.50 -22.77 18.80
C PRO A 330 -31.05 -23.76 17.72
N ASP A 331 -31.58 -24.97 17.78
CA ASP A 331 -31.22 -26.05 16.87
C ASP A 331 -31.62 -25.67 15.43
N LEU A 332 -30.73 -25.90 14.46
CA LEU A 332 -31.04 -25.71 13.03
C LEU A 332 -32.07 -26.74 12.52
N THR A 333 -32.59 -27.65 13.37
CA THR A 333 -33.62 -28.65 13.02
C THR A 333 -34.90 -28.10 12.39
N GLY A 334 -35.17 -26.80 12.47
CA GLY A 334 -36.26 -26.15 11.75
C GLY A 334 -35.95 -25.82 10.28
N MET A 335 -34.68 -25.86 9.88
CA MET A 335 -34.25 -25.59 8.50
C MET A 335 -34.26 -26.85 7.65
N GLU A 336 -34.49 -26.69 6.35
CA GLU A 336 -34.37 -27.78 5.37
C GLU A 336 -32.90 -28.12 5.13
N GLY A 337 -32.58 -29.41 4.99
CA GLY A 337 -31.22 -29.93 4.80
C GLY A 337 -30.56 -30.41 6.10
N THR A 338 -29.47 -31.18 5.96
CA THR A 338 -28.71 -31.74 7.10
C THR A 338 -27.36 -31.06 7.32
N GLY A 339 -27.02 -30.04 6.53
CA GLY A 339 -25.77 -29.29 6.63
C GLY A 339 -24.58 -29.97 5.99
N THR A 340 -24.77 -31.09 5.28
CA THR A 340 -23.68 -31.76 4.55
C THR A 340 -23.45 -31.14 3.18
N ALA A 341 -22.32 -31.43 2.53
CA ALA A 341 -22.05 -30.91 1.19
C ALA A 341 -23.10 -31.34 0.14
N ASP A 342 -23.62 -32.57 0.25
CA ASP A 342 -24.63 -33.12 -0.66
C ASP A 342 -26.06 -32.69 -0.28
N ASP A 343 -26.27 -32.29 0.98
CA ASP A 343 -27.56 -31.89 1.54
C ASP A 343 -27.39 -30.67 2.48
N PRO A 344 -27.10 -29.48 1.93
CA PRO A 344 -26.80 -28.28 2.71
C PRO A 344 -28.04 -27.70 3.37
N PHE A 345 -27.87 -26.95 4.47
CA PHE A 345 -28.95 -26.16 5.05
C PHE A 345 -29.44 -25.09 4.06
N ILE A 346 -30.75 -25.04 3.83
CA ILE A 346 -31.37 -24.13 2.86
C ILE A 346 -31.72 -22.80 3.51
N ILE A 347 -31.24 -21.70 2.92
CA ILE A 347 -31.60 -20.33 3.24
C ILE A 347 -32.50 -19.80 2.11
N ALA A 348 -33.82 -19.86 2.30
CA ALA A 348 -34.80 -19.47 1.29
C ALA A 348 -35.43 -18.10 1.57
N THR A 349 -35.38 -17.63 2.81
CA THR A 349 -36.04 -16.42 3.30
C THR A 349 -35.12 -15.60 4.21
N THR A 350 -35.49 -14.35 4.48
CA THR A 350 -34.77 -13.50 5.44
C THR A 350 -34.85 -14.05 6.88
N ALA A 351 -35.91 -14.79 7.22
CA ALA A 351 -36.03 -15.46 8.52
C ALA A 351 -35.03 -16.62 8.68
N ASP A 352 -34.78 -17.38 7.61
CA ASP A 352 -33.76 -18.44 7.61
C ASP A 352 -32.37 -17.84 7.82
N TRP A 353 -32.07 -16.72 7.13
CA TRP A 353 -30.82 -15.99 7.32
C TRP A 353 -30.63 -15.52 8.77
N LEU A 354 -31.68 -14.93 9.37
CA LEU A 354 -31.64 -14.49 10.77
C LEU A 354 -31.45 -15.67 11.72
N THR A 355 -32.04 -16.83 11.43
CA THR A 355 -31.86 -18.06 12.22
C THR A 355 -30.40 -18.52 12.21
N VAL A 356 -29.75 -18.53 11.04
CA VAL A 356 -28.32 -18.84 10.93
C VAL A 356 -27.46 -17.78 11.63
N ALA A 357 -27.79 -16.50 11.47
CA ALA A 357 -27.05 -15.40 12.09
C ALA A 357 -27.10 -15.48 13.63
N ASP A 358 -28.27 -15.74 14.21
CA ASP A 358 -28.45 -15.91 15.66
C ASP A 358 -27.75 -17.18 16.16
N ASN A 359 -27.83 -18.29 15.44
CA ASN A 359 -27.13 -19.52 15.83
C ASN A 359 -25.61 -19.34 15.88
N VAL A 360 -25.03 -18.63 14.91
CA VAL A 360 -23.60 -18.27 14.92
C VAL A 360 -23.28 -17.32 16.06
N LYS A 361 -24.11 -16.29 16.28
CA LYS A 361 -23.95 -15.33 17.36
C LYS A 361 -23.92 -16.00 18.74
N ASP A 362 -24.65 -17.09 18.91
CA ASP A 362 -24.66 -17.94 20.11
C ASP A 362 -23.47 -18.92 20.21
N GLY A 363 -22.39 -18.72 19.44
CA GLY A 363 -21.11 -19.43 19.61
C GLY A 363 -20.89 -20.61 18.65
N ASN A 364 -21.91 -21.00 17.88
CA ASN A 364 -21.78 -22.12 16.94
C ASN A 364 -21.03 -21.70 15.67
N THR A 365 -19.82 -22.20 15.51
CA THR A 365 -18.95 -21.81 14.38
C THR A 365 -19.23 -22.57 13.09
N HIS A 366 -20.01 -23.66 13.12
CA HIS A 366 -20.38 -24.45 11.93
C HIS A 366 -19.21 -25.02 11.12
N VAL A 367 -18.15 -25.47 11.79
CA VAL A 367 -17.03 -26.14 11.11
C VAL A 367 -17.55 -27.39 10.37
N GLY A 368 -17.40 -27.40 9.05
CA GLY A 368 -17.78 -28.53 8.20
C GLY A 368 -19.22 -28.50 7.70
N ASP A 369 -20.06 -27.58 8.20
CA ASP A 369 -21.44 -27.45 7.72
C ASP A 369 -21.51 -26.61 6.43
N TYR A 370 -22.55 -26.87 5.64
CA TYR A 370 -22.83 -26.22 4.36
C TYR A 370 -24.21 -25.56 4.38
N PHE A 371 -24.26 -24.32 3.90
CA PHE A 371 -25.45 -23.50 3.75
C PHE A 371 -25.60 -23.07 2.30
N LYS A 372 -26.84 -23.00 1.80
CA LYS A 372 -27.13 -22.67 0.41
C LYS A 372 -28.31 -21.72 0.30
N LEU A 373 -28.13 -20.60 -0.41
CA LEU A 373 -29.24 -19.73 -0.78
C LEU A 373 -30.01 -20.31 -1.97
N THR A 374 -31.33 -20.17 -1.94
CA THR A 374 -32.22 -20.60 -3.05
C THR A 374 -33.03 -19.46 -3.67
N ASN A 375 -33.03 -18.28 -3.04
CA ASN A 375 -33.69 -17.07 -3.50
C ASN A 375 -32.85 -15.84 -3.19
N ASP A 376 -33.14 -14.74 -3.89
CA ASP A 376 -32.71 -13.42 -3.48
C ASP A 376 -33.42 -13.04 -2.16
N LEU A 377 -32.70 -12.38 -1.26
CA LEU A 377 -33.19 -11.96 0.05
C LEU A 377 -33.21 -10.43 0.12
N ASP A 378 -34.32 -9.85 0.56
CA ASP A 378 -34.47 -8.39 0.67
C ASP A 378 -34.78 -7.99 2.12
N PHE A 379 -33.82 -7.30 2.74
CA PHE A 379 -33.93 -6.75 4.08
C PHE A 379 -34.39 -5.29 4.09
N SER A 380 -34.81 -4.72 2.95
CA SER A 380 -35.30 -3.34 2.92
C SER A 380 -36.52 -3.17 3.84
N GLY A 381 -36.40 -2.26 4.81
CA GLY A 381 -37.45 -2.01 5.81
C GLY A 381 -37.48 -2.96 7.02
N MET A 382 -36.49 -3.85 7.15
CA MET A 382 -36.28 -4.67 8.34
C MET A 382 -34.85 -4.53 8.89
N THR A 383 -34.66 -4.89 10.16
CA THR A 383 -33.35 -4.90 10.79
C THR A 383 -32.51 -6.05 10.23
N PHE A 384 -31.36 -5.71 9.65
CA PHE A 384 -30.40 -6.70 9.17
C PHE A 384 -29.43 -7.14 10.28
N VAL A 385 -29.24 -8.44 10.41
CA VAL A 385 -28.22 -9.05 11.28
C VAL A 385 -27.26 -9.84 10.38
N PRO A 386 -25.96 -9.54 10.42
CA PRO A 386 -24.99 -10.22 9.60
C PRO A 386 -24.69 -11.59 10.19
N ILE A 387 -24.38 -12.55 9.32
CA ILE A 387 -23.85 -13.82 9.79
C ILE A 387 -22.42 -13.56 10.31
N GLY A 388 -22.17 -13.94 11.55
CA GLY A 388 -20.84 -13.85 12.17
C GLY A 388 -20.48 -12.50 12.79
N GLU A 389 -21.42 -11.83 13.47
CA GLU A 389 -21.15 -10.55 14.16
C GLU A 389 -20.19 -10.70 15.36
N ALA A 390 -20.51 -11.59 16.30
CA ALA A 390 -19.71 -11.83 17.52
C ALA A 390 -18.72 -13.00 17.36
N THR A 391 -19.18 -14.08 16.73
CA THR A 391 -18.45 -15.34 16.52
C THR A 391 -18.25 -15.55 15.03
N GLY A 392 -17.09 -16.04 14.60
CA GLY A 392 -16.83 -16.24 13.16
C GLY A 392 -17.52 -17.48 12.60
N MET A 393 -18.17 -17.34 11.44
CA MET A 393 -18.71 -18.47 10.66
C MET A 393 -17.56 -19.24 9.99
N ARG A 394 -17.37 -20.51 10.32
CA ARG A 394 -16.34 -21.40 9.75
C ARG A 394 -16.91 -22.43 8.76
N GLY A 395 -18.22 -22.41 8.55
CA GLY A 395 -18.90 -23.22 7.54
C GLY A 395 -18.76 -22.67 6.12
N THR A 396 -19.39 -23.37 5.17
CA THR A 396 -19.52 -22.93 3.79
C THR A 396 -20.86 -22.27 3.55
N ILE A 397 -20.87 -21.04 3.04
CA ILE A 397 -22.06 -20.35 2.54
C ILE A 397 -21.96 -20.27 1.01
N ASP A 398 -22.83 -20.98 0.29
CA ASP A 398 -22.98 -20.85 -1.16
C ASP A 398 -24.21 -20.00 -1.49
N GLY A 399 -23.97 -18.80 -2.00
CA GLY A 399 -25.01 -17.88 -2.42
C GLY A 399 -25.70 -18.28 -3.71
N GLN A 400 -25.17 -19.23 -4.50
CA GLN A 400 -25.77 -19.67 -5.77
C GLN A 400 -26.08 -18.53 -6.77
N LYS A 401 -25.32 -17.43 -6.67
CA LYS A 401 -25.46 -16.14 -7.38
C LYS A 401 -26.69 -15.33 -6.98
N HIS A 402 -27.37 -15.70 -5.90
CA HIS A 402 -28.44 -14.90 -5.33
C HIS A 402 -27.91 -13.64 -4.65
N THR A 403 -28.79 -12.66 -4.56
CA THR A 403 -28.51 -11.33 -4.03
C THR A 403 -29.16 -11.12 -2.68
N VAL A 404 -28.39 -10.61 -1.72
CA VAL A 404 -28.91 -10.11 -0.45
C VAL A 404 -28.91 -8.58 -0.49
N THR A 405 -30.10 -7.97 -0.46
CA THR A 405 -30.29 -6.53 -0.51
C THR A 405 -30.46 -5.99 0.90
N VAL A 406 -29.63 -5.00 1.28
CA VAL A 406 -29.60 -4.45 2.64
C VAL A 406 -29.50 -2.93 2.61
N ASN A 407 -30.21 -2.25 3.51
CA ASN A 407 -29.98 -0.84 3.83
C ASN A 407 -29.54 -0.74 5.30
N ASP A 408 -28.23 -0.82 5.53
CA ASP A 408 -27.64 -0.95 6.86
C ASP A 408 -26.88 0.32 7.25
N ALA A 409 -27.14 0.84 8.45
CA ALA A 409 -26.39 1.96 9.02
C ALA A 409 -25.91 1.57 10.42
N VAL A 410 -24.59 1.46 10.60
CA VAL A 410 -24.04 0.68 11.72
C VAL A 410 -22.92 1.36 12.49
N THR A 411 -22.76 0.90 13.74
CA THR A 411 -21.72 1.35 14.65
C THR A 411 -20.84 0.20 15.19
N THR A 412 -21.02 -1.03 14.71
CA THR A 412 -20.31 -2.24 15.18
C THR A 412 -19.37 -2.82 14.12
N SER A 413 -18.21 -3.33 14.56
CA SER A 413 -17.16 -3.94 13.73
C SER A 413 -16.93 -5.39 14.17
N PRO A 414 -16.63 -6.33 13.26
CA PRO A 414 -16.55 -6.20 11.80
C PRO A 414 -17.93 -6.23 11.12
N ARG A 415 -18.07 -5.70 9.90
CA ARG A 415 -19.38 -5.61 9.20
C ARG A 415 -19.33 -5.96 7.71
N GLY A 416 -20.39 -6.63 7.25
CA GLY A 416 -20.73 -6.92 5.85
C GLY A 416 -22.00 -7.76 5.81
N LEU A 417 -22.32 -8.41 4.68
CA LEU A 417 -23.30 -9.51 4.74
C LEU A 417 -22.86 -10.57 5.75
N ILE A 418 -21.58 -10.92 5.68
CA ILE A 418 -20.87 -11.72 6.68
C ILE A 418 -19.99 -10.78 7.51
N GLY A 419 -20.24 -10.66 8.81
CA GLY A 419 -19.43 -9.83 9.70
C GLY A 419 -18.00 -10.39 9.79
N ARG A 420 -17.89 -11.61 10.31
CA ARG A 420 -16.65 -12.37 10.41
C ARG A 420 -16.81 -13.76 9.78
N LEU A 421 -16.04 -14.00 8.72
CA LEU A 421 -15.81 -15.34 8.19
C LEU A 421 -14.64 -15.94 9.00
N GLY A 422 -14.89 -16.91 9.86
CA GLY A 422 -13.87 -17.51 10.73
C GLY A 422 -12.81 -18.31 9.99
N ASP A 423 -11.89 -18.92 10.75
CA ASP A 423 -10.81 -19.74 10.17
C ASP A 423 -11.36 -20.85 9.28
N ASP A 424 -10.77 -20.99 8.09
CA ASP A 424 -11.15 -21.95 7.04
C ASP A 424 -12.59 -21.76 6.49
N GLY A 425 -13.27 -20.67 6.88
CA GLY A 425 -14.62 -20.37 6.42
C GLY A 425 -14.67 -20.06 4.92
N VAL A 426 -15.79 -20.42 4.28
CA VAL A 426 -15.98 -20.23 2.84
C VAL A 426 -17.25 -19.44 2.57
N VAL A 427 -17.15 -18.37 1.78
CA VAL A 427 -18.30 -17.75 1.14
C VAL A 427 -18.09 -17.74 -0.36
N ARG A 428 -19.10 -18.17 -1.12
CA ARG A 428 -19.00 -18.20 -2.58
C ARG A 428 -20.30 -17.84 -3.27
N ASN A 429 -20.20 -17.36 -4.51
CA ASN A 429 -21.33 -17.07 -5.39
C ASN A 429 -22.39 -16.17 -4.73
N LEU A 430 -22.00 -15.18 -3.93
CA LEU A 430 -22.94 -14.35 -3.18
C LEU A 430 -22.88 -12.89 -3.65
N ASN A 431 -24.03 -12.27 -3.85
CA ASN A 431 -24.10 -10.86 -4.24
C ASN A 431 -24.67 -10.00 -3.11
N ALA A 432 -24.12 -8.80 -2.93
CA ALA A 432 -24.68 -7.77 -2.06
C ALA A 432 -25.30 -6.64 -2.89
N ALA A 433 -26.44 -6.10 -2.46
CA ALA A 433 -27.07 -4.92 -3.06
C ALA A 433 -27.66 -4.00 -1.98
N GLY A 434 -28.09 -2.80 -2.39
CA GLY A 434 -28.62 -1.76 -1.49
C GLY A 434 -27.55 -0.76 -1.06
N SER A 435 -27.48 -0.44 0.23
CA SER A 435 -26.51 0.51 0.78
C SER A 435 -26.01 0.11 2.18
N PHE A 436 -24.71 0.28 2.40
CA PHE A 436 -24.08 0.24 3.70
C PHE A 436 -23.54 1.63 4.08
N ASP A 437 -23.96 2.16 5.23
CA ASP A 437 -23.31 3.29 5.89
C ASP A 437 -22.55 2.78 7.11
N PHE A 438 -21.23 2.65 6.94
CA PHE A 438 -20.35 2.16 8.01
C PHE A 438 -19.88 3.27 8.94
N GLY A 439 -20.18 4.55 8.69
CA GLY A 439 -19.62 5.64 9.49
C GLY A 439 -18.11 5.49 9.71
N ALA A 440 -17.62 5.68 10.94
CA ALA A 440 -16.21 5.51 11.30
C ALA A 440 -15.80 4.06 11.67
N VAL A 441 -16.66 3.07 11.40
CA VAL A 441 -16.42 1.66 11.74
C VAL A 441 -15.31 1.07 10.86
N THR A 442 -14.45 0.24 11.45
CA THR A 442 -13.33 -0.40 10.75
C THR A 442 -13.63 -1.85 10.37
N ASN A 443 -12.85 -2.44 9.44
CA ASN A 443 -12.98 -3.83 8.98
C ASN A 443 -14.38 -4.11 8.42
N CYS A 444 -14.72 -3.37 7.37
CA CYS A 444 -16.03 -3.45 6.74
C CYS A 444 -15.91 -3.81 5.26
N GLY A 445 -16.81 -4.64 4.76
CA GLY A 445 -16.95 -4.85 3.32
C GLY A 445 -18.33 -5.27 2.92
N GLY A 446 -18.70 -5.08 1.66
CA GLY A 446 -20.04 -5.39 1.18
C GLY A 446 -20.40 -6.87 1.36
N ILE A 447 -19.45 -7.78 1.16
CA ILE A 447 -19.65 -9.22 1.36
C ILE A 447 -19.13 -9.68 2.73
N VAL A 448 -17.85 -9.42 3.04
CA VAL A 448 -17.21 -9.85 4.29
C VAL A 448 -16.53 -8.68 4.99
N GLY A 449 -16.75 -8.50 6.28
CA GLY A 449 -16.03 -7.51 7.08
C GLY A 449 -14.60 -7.92 7.39
N LEU A 450 -14.44 -9.08 8.04
CA LEU A 450 -13.16 -9.62 8.50
C LEU A 450 -13.11 -11.13 8.28
N THR A 451 -11.93 -11.64 7.92
CA THR A 451 -11.66 -13.08 7.80
C THR A 451 -10.85 -13.59 8.99
N GLY A 452 -10.95 -14.88 9.30
CA GLY A 452 -9.95 -15.66 10.02
C GLY A 452 -8.84 -16.10 9.07
N ASN A 453 -7.99 -17.01 9.51
CA ASN A 453 -6.93 -17.56 8.67
C ASN A 453 -7.51 -18.53 7.62
N ASN A 454 -6.86 -18.63 6.46
CA ASN A 454 -7.19 -19.57 5.38
C ASN A 454 -8.63 -19.49 4.84
N ALA A 455 -9.32 -18.36 5.01
CA ALA A 455 -10.67 -18.18 4.51
C ALA A 455 -10.71 -18.10 2.97
N LEU A 456 -11.84 -18.49 2.37
CA LEU A 456 -12.07 -18.39 0.92
C LEU A 456 -13.29 -17.50 0.62
N ILE A 457 -13.08 -16.49 -0.22
CA ILE A 457 -14.14 -15.65 -0.79
C ILE A 457 -14.09 -15.81 -2.31
N GLU A 458 -15.13 -16.39 -2.89
CA GLU A 458 -15.12 -16.79 -4.30
C GLU A 458 -16.35 -16.31 -5.07
N ASN A 459 -16.16 -15.72 -6.25
CA ASN A 459 -17.24 -15.37 -7.19
C ASN A 459 -18.34 -14.48 -6.58
N CYS A 460 -17.97 -13.59 -5.65
CA CYS A 460 -18.90 -12.69 -4.99
C CYS A 460 -18.88 -11.29 -5.63
N VAL A 461 -20.05 -10.65 -5.75
CA VAL A 461 -20.15 -9.31 -6.35
C VAL A 461 -20.86 -8.33 -5.41
N ASN A 462 -20.20 -7.22 -5.12
CA ASN A 462 -20.83 -6.10 -4.42
C ASN A 462 -21.44 -5.10 -5.41
N TYR A 463 -22.76 -5.02 -5.45
CA TYR A 463 -23.53 -3.96 -6.11
C TYR A 463 -23.97 -2.86 -5.14
N ALA A 464 -23.81 -3.07 -3.82
CA ALA A 464 -24.26 -2.12 -2.81
C ALA A 464 -23.36 -0.87 -2.77
N ASN A 465 -23.96 0.29 -2.55
CA ASN A 465 -23.22 1.51 -2.28
C ASN A 465 -22.69 1.49 -0.84
N ILE A 466 -21.43 1.86 -0.64
CA ILE A 466 -20.77 1.92 0.67
C ILE A 466 -20.41 3.36 0.96
N THR A 467 -20.90 3.91 2.06
CA THR A 467 -20.46 5.19 2.63
C THR A 467 -19.66 4.91 3.90
N THR A 468 -18.48 5.51 4.04
CA THR A 468 -17.61 5.27 5.20
C THR A 468 -16.63 6.41 5.49
N ALA A 469 -16.32 6.62 6.76
CA ALA A 469 -15.18 7.38 7.27
C ALA A 469 -14.18 6.47 8.02
N GLY A 470 -14.42 5.16 8.03
CA GLY A 470 -13.65 4.16 8.75
C GLY A 470 -12.43 3.67 7.99
N LEU A 471 -11.69 2.74 8.60
CA LEU A 471 -10.44 2.20 8.08
C LEU A 471 -10.55 0.70 7.78
N GLY A 472 -9.87 0.24 6.74
CA GLY A 472 -9.93 -1.18 6.33
C GLY A 472 -11.28 -1.50 5.73
N VAL A 473 -11.63 -0.78 4.66
CA VAL A 473 -12.91 -0.94 3.96
C VAL A 473 -12.67 -1.40 2.53
N GLY A 474 -13.31 -2.49 2.14
CA GLY A 474 -13.30 -2.99 0.76
C GLY A 474 -14.71 -3.16 0.24
N GLY A 475 -14.94 -2.99 -1.05
CA GLY A 475 -16.25 -3.32 -1.63
C GLY A 475 -16.63 -4.79 -1.41
N VAL A 476 -15.66 -5.69 -1.40
CA VAL A 476 -15.87 -7.13 -1.12
C VAL A 476 -15.46 -7.49 0.30
N LEU A 477 -14.22 -7.17 0.68
CA LEU A 477 -13.61 -7.57 1.94
C LEU A 477 -12.98 -6.37 2.68
N GLY A 478 -13.35 -6.16 3.94
CA GLY A 478 -12.68 -5.16 4.78
C GLY A 478 -11.24 -5.56 5.13
N HIS A 479 -11.07 -6.71 5.80
CA HIS A 479 -9.78 -7.17 6.31
C HIS A 479 -9.54 -8.67 6.06
N GLY A 480 -8.52 -8.98 5.27
CA GLY A 480 -7.98 -10.31 4.98
C GLY A 480 -6.88 -10.74 5.94
N ASN A 481 -7.05 -11.86 6.64
CA ASN A 481 -6.03 -12.50 7.48
C ASN A 481 -5.21 -13.54 6.71
N SER A 482 -4.20 -14.11 7.37
CA SER A 482 -3.19 -14.97 6.73
C SER A 482 -3.78 -16.20 6.06
N GLY A 483 -3.33 -16.47 4.84
CA GLY A 483 -3.80 -17.58 4.00
C GLY A 483 -5.14 -17.32 3.31
N THR A 484 -5.76 -16.15 3.49
CA THR A 484 -7.03 -15.84 2.81
C THR A 484 -6.85 -15.84 1.29
N VAL A 485 -7.81 -16.42 0.56
CA VAL A 485 -7.89 -16.37 -0.90
C VAL A 485 -9.16 -15.66 -1.32
N VAL A 486 -9.02 -14.65 -2.17
CA VAL A 486 -10.15 -13.97 -2.82
C VAL A 486 -10.06 -14.20 -4.32
N ARG A 487 -11.10 -14.77 -4.94
CA ARG A 487 -11.05 -15.07 -6.37
C ARG A 487 -12.36 -14.83 -7.11
N GLY A 488 -12.28 -14.28 -8.33
CA GLY A 488 -13.47 -14.01 -9.16
C GLY A 488 -14.40 -12.94 -8.56
N CYS A 489 -13.92 -12.14 -7.62
CA CYS A 489 -14.74 -11.20 -6.85
C CYS A 489 -14.70 -9.79 -7.43
N LYS A 490 -15.84 -9.10 -7.42
CA LYS A 490 -15.96 -7.77 -8.03
C LYS A 490 -16.67 -6.77 -7.15
N ASN A 491 -16.25 -5.50 -7.25
CA ASN A 491 -17.05 -4.37 -6.79
C ASN A 491 -17.59 -3.59 -7.98
N MET A 492 -18.90 -3.40 -8.00
CA MET A 492 -19.64 -2.60 -8.97
C MET A 492 -20.41 -1.44 -8.30
N GLY A 493 -20.57 -1.47 -6.97
CA GLY A 493 -21.18 -0.39 -6.20
C GLY A 493 -20.26 0.81 -5.99
N THR A 494 -20.84 1.96 -5.63
CA THR A 494 -20.05 3.16 -5.29
C THR A 494 -19.44 3.01 -3.90
N ILE A 495 -18.16 3.33 -3.74
CA ILE A 495 -17.52 3.50 -2.44
C ILE A 495 -17.27 4.99 -2.23
N HIS A 496 -17.99 5.58 -1.29
CA HIS A 496 -17.88 6.99 -0.91
C HIS A 496 -17.18 7.12 0.44
N TYR A 497 -15.91 7.54 0.38
CA TYR A 497 -15.12 7.83 1.57
C TYR A 497 -15.26 9.29 2.00
N THR A 498 -15.86 9.48 3.18
CA THR A 498 -16.16 10.79 3.79
C THR A 498 -15.11 11.21 4.82
N GLY A 499 -14.18 10.30 5.18
CA GLY A 499 -13.10 10.57 6.12
C GLY A 499 -11.99 11.46 5.56
N SER A 500 -10.98 11.73 6.40
CA SER A 500 -9.83 12.60 6.05
C SER A 500 -8.48 12.02 6.49
N ASN A 501 -8.41 10.71 6.77
CA ASN A 501 -7.21 10.05 7.27
C ASN A 501 -6.22 9.68 6.14
N ASN A 502 -4.92 9.92 6.32
CA ASN A 502 -3.91 9.49 5.34
C ASN A 502 -3.70 7.97 5.24
N SER A 503 -4.24 7.21 6.19
CA SER A 503 -4.19 5.75 6.31
C SER A 503 -5.59 5.15 6.18
N SER A 504 -6.39 5.64 5.21
CA SER A 504 -7.80 5.28 5.06
C SER A 504 -8.01 3.78 4.79
N TRP A 505 -7.08 3.14 4.10
CA TRP A 505 -7.13 1.71 3.74
C TRP A 505 -8.47 1.35 3.07
N VAL A 506 -8.87 2.13 2.06
CA VAL A 506 -10.13 1.95 1.33
C VAL A 506 -9.83 1.43 -0.07
N ALA A 507 -10.50 0.35 -0.48
CA ALA A 507 -10.39 -0.17 -1.83
C ALA A 507 -11.70 -0.64 -2.44
N GLY A 508 -11.73 -0.76 -3.76
CA GLY A 508 -12.82 -1.44 -4.46
C GLY A 508 -12.99 -2.89 -4.03
N VAL A 509 -11.93 -3.67 -3.83
CA VAL A 509 -12.08 -5.10 -3.44
C VAL A 509 -11.70 -5.34 -1.97
N VAL A 510 -10.45 -5.12 -1.58
CA VAL A 510 -9.90 -5.45 -0.25
C VAL A 510 -9.30 -4.22 0.43
N GLY A 511 -9.82 -3.84 1.60
CA GLY A 511 -9.29 -2.71 2.37
C GLY A 511 -7.89 -3.00 2.94
N TYR A 512 -7.77 -4.07 3.72
CA TYR A 512 -6.54 -4.47 4.41
C TYR A 512 -6.20 -5.94 4.15
N ALA A 513 -4.94 -6.23 3.82
CA ALA A 513 -4.43 -7.55 3.46
C ALA A 513 -3.23 -7.98 4.33
N LEU A 514 -3.33 -9.16 4.96
CA LEU A 514 -2.26 -9.78 5.75
C LEU A 514 -1.94 -11.19 5.24
N SER A 515 -0.93 -11.33 4.39
CA SER A 515 -0.48 -12.58 3.77
C SER A 515 -1.61 -13.31 3.04
N MET A 516 -2.10 -12.73 1.94
CA MET A 516 -3.23 -13.27 1.17
C MET A 516 -2.93 -13.33 -0.33
N SER A 517 -3.80 -14.02 -1.07
CA SER A 517 -3.73 -14.12 -2.54
C SER A 517 -5.03 -13.68 -3.21
N LEU A 518 -4.92 -12.96 -4.33
CA LEU A 518 -6.06 -12.50 -5.12
C LEU A 518 -5.96 -12.99 -6.57
N TYR A 519 -7.08 -13.49 -7.10
CA TYR A 519 -7.17 -13.97 -8.49
C TYR A 519 -8.41 -13.42 -9.20
N ASP A 520 -8.29 -12.90 -10.41
CA ASP A 520 -9.44 -12.45 -11.22
C ASP A 520 -10.40 -11.52 -10.45
N CYS A 521 -9.84 -10.57 -9.69
CA CYS A 521 -10.60 -9.63 -8.86
C CYS A 521 -10.63 -8.24 -9.47
N GLY A 522 -11.79 -7.59 -9.49
CA GLY A 522 -12.00 -6.35 -10.23
C GLY A 522 -12.73 -5.26 -9.47
N ASN A 523 -12.35 -4.01 -9.71
CA ASN A 523 -13.17 -2.86 -9.37
C ASN A 523 -13.67 -2.13 -10.63
N GLU A 524 -14.99 -2.12 -10.80
CA GLU A 524 -15.73 -1.38 -11.82
C GLU A 524 -16.62 -0.29 -11.20
N GLY A 525 -16.82 -0.34 -9.88
CA GLY A 525 -17.56 0.65 -9.10
C GLY A 525 -16.80 1.96 -8.90
N THR A 526 -17.53 3.05 -8.75
CA THR A 526 -16.95 4.40 -8.56
C THR A 526 -16.37 4.55 -7.15
N ILE A 527 -15.20 5.18 -7.03
CA ILE A 527 -14.60 5.55 -5.74
C ILE A 527 -14.64 7.08 -5.60
N VAL A 528 -15.37 7.58 -4.61
CA VAL A 528 -15.53 9.01 -4.31
C VAL A 528 -14.83 9.33 -3.00
N VAL A 529 -14.04 10.40 -2.97
CA VAL A 529 -13.29 10.83 -1.79
C VAL A 529 -13.57 12.31 -1.52
N ASP A 530 -14.21 12.64 -0.40
CA ASP A 530 -14.61 14.03 -0.09
C ASP A 530 -13.42 14.93 0.26
N ASN A 531 -12.41 14.38 0.93
CA ASN A 531 -11.23 15.11 1.39
C ASN A 531 -9.96 14.62 0.67
N PRO A 532 -9.87 14.77 -0.67
CA PRO A 532 -8.84 14.13 -1.47
C PRO A 532 -7.44 14.63 -1.13
N THR A 533 -7.27 15.82 -0.52
CA THR A 533 -5.95 16.33 -0.12
C THR A 533 -5.38 15.64 1.12
N SER A 534 -6.23 15.03 1.95
CA SER A 534 -5.85 14.44 3.25
C SER A 534 -5.96 12.92 3.24
N ALA A 535 -6.96 12.38 2.53
CA ALA A 535 -7.17 10.95 2.39
C ALA A 535 -5.99 10.28 1.66
N GLY A 536 -5.56 9.13 2.16
CA GLY A 536 -4.49 8.35 1.54
C GLY A 536 -4.65 6.85 1.75
N CYS A 537 -3.87 6.06 1.02
CA CYS A 537 -4.07 4.62 0.85
C CYS A 537 -5.46 4.33 0.26
N ILE A 538 -5.64 4.63 -1.03
CA ILE A 538 -6.88 4.36 -1.78
C ILE A 538 -6.53 3.57 -3.04
N ALA A 539 -7.20 2.44 -3.30
CA ALA A 539 -6.93 1.62 -4.48
C ALA A 539 -8.20 1.07 -5.12
N GLY A 540 -8.11 0.62 -6.38
CA GLY A 540 -9.18 -0.14 -7.01
C GLY A 540 -9.28 -1.55 -6.43
N VAL A 541 -8.17 -2.28 -6.29
CA VAL A 541 -8.23 -3.67 -5.81
C VAL A 541 -7.86 -3.79 -4.33
N VAL A 542 -6.62 -3.53 -3.94
CA VAL A 542 -6.12 -3.69 -2.56
C VAL A 542 -5.52 -2.40 -2.06
N SER A 543 -5.99 -1.89 -0.93
CA SER A 543 -5.46 -0.63 -0.42
C SER A 543 -4.16 -0.80 0.37
N TYR A 544 -4.24 -1.48 1.52
CA TYR A 544 -3.08 -1.68 2.39
C TYR A 544 -2.73 -3.15 2.49
N THR A 545 -1.44 -3.44 2.41
CA THR A 545 -0.92 -4.79 2.54
C THR A 545 0.25 -4.80 3.52
N HIS A 546 0.23 -5.71 4.49
CA HIS A 546 1.39 -5.98 5.33
C HIS A 546 2.30 -7.06 4.73
N TYR A 547 1.68 -8.08 4.12
CA TYR A 547 2.31 -9.12 3.32
C TYR A 547 1.33 -9.51 2.20
N MET A 548 1.80 -9.58 0.96
CA MET A 548 1.00 -10.09 -0.15
C MET A 548 1.76 -11.25 -0.77
N ASP A 549 1.05 -12.33 -1.10
CA ASP A 549 1.67 -13.44 -1.82
C ASP A 549 1.60 -13.15 -3.32
N GLU A 550 0.38 -13.07 -3.87
CA GLU A 550 0.18 -12.77 -5.28
C GLU A 550 -1.13 -12.05 -5.60
N LEU A 551 -1.10 -11.24 -6.66
CA LEU A 551 -2.26 -10.74 -7.37
C LEU A 551 -2.16 -11.18 -8.82
N VAL A 552 -3.16 -11.92 -9.28
CA VAL A 552 -3.20 -12.49 -10.62
C VAL A 552 -4.48 -12.07 -11.32
N ASP A 553 -4.36 -11.49 -12.51
CA ASP A 553 -5.47 -11.03 -13.36
C ASP A 553 -6.41 -10.05 -12.64
N CYS A 554 -5.89 -9.27 -11.69
CA CYS A 554 -6.65 -8.28 -10.94
C CYS A 554 -6.68 -6.92 -11.64
N TYR A 555 -7.82 -6.22 -11.59
CA TYR A 555 -7.99 -5.00 -12.37
C TYR A 555 -8.80 -3.88 -11.72
N ASN A 556 -8.57 -2.66 -12.23
CA ASN A 556 -9.37 -1.50 -11.92
C ASN A 556 -9.72 -0.70 -13.18
N THR A 557 -11.00 -0.34 -13.31
CA THR A 557 -11.47 0.55 -14.38
C THR A 557 -11.99 1.90 -13.88
N ALA A 558 -12.07 2.09 -12.55
CA ALA A 558 -12.59 3.31 -11.95
C ALA A 558 -11.50 4.37 -11.79
N ASP A 559 -11.86 5.63 -12.03
CA ASP A 559 -10.99 6.77 -11.72
C ASP A 559 -10.82 6.92 -10.21
N ILE A 560 -9.60 7.22 -9.77
CA ILE A 560 -9.24 7.38 -8.36
C ILE A 560 -8.53 8.72 -8.18
N THR A 561 -9.14 9.59 -7.38
CA THR A 561 -8.55 10.87 -6.97
C THR A 561 -8.44 10.93 -5.45
N ALA A 562 -7.21 10.97 -4.92
CA ALA A 562 -6.97 11.16 -3.49
C ALA A 562 -5.58 11.79 -3.23
N GLY A 563 -5.08 11.70 -2.01
CA GLY A 563 -3.92 12.48 -1.58
C GLY A 563 -2.64 11.73 -1.87
N GLN A 564 -2.40 10.69 -1.08
CA GLN A 564 -1.16 9.91 -1.10
C GLN A 564 -1.40 8.41 -1.14
N TYR A 565 -0.42 7.65 -1.66
CA TYR A 565 -0.50 6.19 -1.80
C TYR A 565 -1.79 5.77 -2.53
N ILE A 566 -1.83 6.06 -3.82
CA ILE A 566 -2.95 5.73 -4.70
C ILE A 566 -2.49 4.94 -5.92
N SER A 567 -3.30 3.98 -6.34
CA SER A 567 -3.08 3.18 -7.55
C SER A 567 -4.35 2.45 -7.97
N GLY A 568 -4.36 1.87 -9.17
CA GLY A 568 -5.44 1.01 -9.62
C GLY A 568 -5.50 -0.32 -8.86
N VAL A 569 -4.35 -0.97 -8.61
CA VAL A 569 -4.34 -2.33 -8.06
C VAL A 569 -3.90 -2.37 -6.60
N GLN A 570 -2.70 -1.88 -6.25
CA GLN A 570 -2.20 -1.94 -4.87
C GLN A 570 -1.57 -0.62 -4.37
N ALA A 571 -2.22 0.04 -3.41
CA ALA A 571 -1.81 1.37 -2.96
C ALA A 571 -0.62 1.38 -2.00
N TYR A 572 -0.56 0.49 -1.01
CA TYR A 572 0.54 0.50 -0.04
C TYR A 572 0.93 -0.90 0.43
N CYS A 573 2.20 -1.27 0.23
CA CYS A 573 2.82 -2.45 0.82
C CYS A 573 3.79 -2.06 1.96
N ALA A 574 3.50 -2.51 3.17
CA ALA A 574 4.29 -2.28 4.38
C ALA A 574 5.35 -3.37 4.63
N GLN A 575 5.42 -4.38 3.76
CA GLN A 575 6.32 -5.52 3.94
C GLN A 575 7.78 -5.06 4.04
N THR A 576 8.43 -5.48 5.13
CA THR A 576 9.86 -5.24 5.36
C THR A 576 10.61 -6.56 5.20
N GLY A 577 11.60 -6.62 4.29
CA GLY A 577 12.37 -7.83 3.98
C GLY A 577 12.29 -8.24 2.50
N LEU A 578 12.92 -9.37 2.14
CA LEU A 578 12.90 -9.95 0.79
C LEU A 578 11.52 -10.57 0.52
N GLY A 579 10.54 -9.75 0.16
CA GLY A 579 9.17 -10.15 -0.15
C GLY A 579 8.97 -10.51 -1.61
N TRP A 580 8.41 -11.69 -1.89
CA TRP A 580 8.05 -12.13 -3.24
C TRP A 580 6.57 -11.81 -3.49
N VAL A 581 6.24 -10.54 -3.78
CA VAL A 581 4.90 -10.22 -4.29
C VAL A 581 4.91 -10.42 -5.80
N VAL A 582 4.02 -11.27 -6.31
CA VAL A 582 3.80 -11.43 -7.75
C VAL A 582 2.58 -10.62 -8.19
N TYR A 583 2.76 -9.73 -9.15
CA TYR A 583 1.70 -9.13 -9.95
C TYR A 583 1.75 -9.76 -11.32
N LYS A 584 0.71 -10.50 -11.70
CA LYS A 584 0.65 -11.17 -13.00
C LYS A 584 -0.63 -10.85 -13.74
N GLY A 585 -0.55 -10.33 -14.96
CA GLY A 585 -1.74 -10.01 -15.76
C GLY A 585 -2.60 -8.86 -15.20
N CYS A 586 -2.13 -8.17 -14.15
CA CYS A 586 -2.90 -7.12 -13.50
C CYS A 586 -2.95 -5.84 -14.36
N TYR A 587 -4.08 -5.15 -14.37
CA TYR A 587 -4.24 -3.96 -15.20
C TYR A 587 -5.05 -2.82 -14.60
N ASN A 588 -4.79 -1.61 -15.10
CA ASN A 588 -5.53 -0.41 -14.74
C ASN A 588 -5.92 0.40 -15.98
N THR A 589 -7.20 0.75 -16.11
CA THR A 589 -7.71 1.67 -17.14
C THR A 589 -8.27 2.96 -16.56
N GLY A 590 -8.50 3.03 -15.25
CA GLY A 590 -8.97 4.23 -14.57
C GLY A 590 -7.86 5.25 -14.36
N ASN A 591 -8.19 6.54 -14.44
CA ASN A 591 -7.24 7.62 -14.19
C ASN A 591 -6.86 7.69 -12.71
N ILE A 592 -5.58 7.87 -12.41
CA ILE A 592 -5.04 7.98 -11.05
C ILE A 592 -4.51 9.39 -10.83
N THR A 593 -5.17 10.16 -9.96
CA THR A 593 -4.84 11.57 -9.71
C THR A 593 -4.51 11.82 -8.25
N SER A 594 -3.26 12.21 -7.97
CA SER A 594 -2.84 12.63 -6.64
C SER A 594 -2.93 14.14 -6.49
N THR A 595 -3.53 14.58 -5.39
CA THR A 595 -3.75 16.00 -5.08
C THR A 595 -2.77 16.57 -4.04
N ILE A 596 -1.87 15.74 -3.48
CA ILE A 596 -0.93 16.17 -2.44
C ILE A 596 0.29 16.88 -3.03
N THR A 597 0.79 17.90 -2.33
CA THR A 597 2.01 18.65 -2.67
C THR A 597 3.25 18.18 -1.87
N ALA A 598 3.23 16.95 -1.36
CA ALA A 598 4.23 16.46 -0.40
C ALA A 598 5.41 15.74 -1.06
N THR A 599 6.62 16.04 -0.60
CA THR A 599 7.85 15.38 -1.05
C THR A 599 7.99 14.00 -0.38
N ASN A 600 8.26 12.95 -1.17
CA ASN A 600 8.47 11.54 -0.78
C ASN A 600 7.32 10.54 -0.93
N ILE A 601 6.19 10.90 -1.54
CA ILE A 601 5.15 9.92 -1.88
C ILE A 601 5.28 9.54 -3.36
N PRO A 602 5.33 8.24 -3.72
CA PRO A 602 5.31 7.79 -5.10
C PRO A 602 3.87 7.62 -5.63
N LEU A 603 3.71 7.43 -6.95
CA LEU A 603 2.46 7.04 -7.61
C LEU A 603 2.68 5.94 -8.64
N GLY A 604 1.74 5.00 -8.79
CA GLY A 604 1.78 3.99 -9.85
C GLY A 604 0.40 3.62 -10.35
N GLY A 605 0.29 3.23 -11.62
CA GLY A 605 -0.98 2.78 -12.19
C GLY A 605 -1.41 1.43 -11.61
N ILE A 606 -0.47 0.51 -11.42
CA ILE A 606 -0.71 -0.79 -10.76
C ILE A 606 -0.33 -0.72 -9.29
N CYS A 607 0.88 -0.27 -8.97
CA CYS A 607 1.40 -0.31 -7.61
C CYS A 607 2.15 0.96 -7.23
N THR A 608 1.79 1.58 -6.11
CA THR A 608 2.42 2.84 -5.70
C THR A 608 3.84 2.64 -5.16
N ASN A 609 3.99 1.78 -4.16
CA ASN A 609 5.26 1.44 -3.54
C ASN A 609 5.60 -0.04 -3.76
N VAL A 610 6.84 -0.32 -4.11
CA VAL A 610 7.28 -1.66 -4.50
C VAL A 610 8.37 -2.16 -3.56
N VAL A 611 8.24 -3.41 -3.14
CA VAL A 611 9.21 -4.06 -2.25
C VAL A 611 10.35 -4.72 -3.03
N ALA A 612 11.48 -4.98 -2.36
CA ALA A 612 12.62 -5.67 -2.95
C ALA A 612 12.21 -7.05 -3.47
N GLY A 613 12.52 -7.36 -4.73
CA GLY A 613 12.24 -8.67 -5.33
C GLY A 613 10.82 -8.87 -5.88
N ALA A 614 9.95 -7.87 -5.80
CA ALA A 614 8.61 -7.93 -6.41
C ALA A 614 8.70 -8.20 -7.93
N GLN A 615 7.74 -8.95 -8.46
CA GLN A 615 7.69 -9.35 -9.86
C GLN A 615 6.40 -8.84 -10.52
N PHE A 616 6.55 -8.08 -11.60
CA PHE A 616 5.47 -7.63 -12.46
C PHE A 616 5.61 -8.35 -13.79
N ILE A 617 4.61 -9.14 -14.16
CA ILE A 617 4.63 -10.00 -15.33
C ILE A 617 3.33 -9.80 -16.11
N ASP A 618 3.41 -9.39 -17.37
CA ASP A 618 2.23 -9.17 -18.22
C ASP A 618 1.25 -8.10 -17.65
N CYS A 619 1.73 -7.15 -16.84
CA CYS A 619 0.91 -6.10 -16.24
C CYS A 619 0.86 -4.83 -17.10
N TRP A 620 -0.27 -4.13 -17.13
CA TRP A 620 -0.40 -2.94 -17.98
C TRP A 620 -1.28 -1.82 -17.46
N ASN A 621 -0.98 -0.60 -17.88
CA ASN A 621 -1.75 0.59 -17.52
C ASN A 621 -2.12 1.42 -18.76
N SER A 622 -3.40 1.80 -18.86
CA SER A 622 -3.89 2.74 -19.89
C SER A 622 -4.52 4.00 -19.31
N GLY A 623 -4.83 4.01 -18.01
CA GLY A 623 -5.34 5.20 -17.32
C GLY A 623 -4.25 6.26 -17.17
N ALA A 624 -4.62 7.54 -17.25
CA ALA A 624 -3.69 8.64 -17.05
C ALA A 624 -3.26 8.72 -15.57
N ILE A 625 -1.98 8.98 -15.32
CA ILE A 625 -1.41 9.20 -14.00
C ILE A 625 -1.03 10.68 -13.89
N THR A 626 -1.65 11.38 -12.95
CA THR A 626 -1.41 12.80 -12.71
C THR A 626 -1.00 13.04 -11.27
N THR A 627 0.07 13.79 -11.06
CA THR A 627 0.53 14.17 -9.72
C THR A 627 0.99 15.63 -9.67
N VAL A 628 0.71 16.27 -8.54
CA VAL A 628 1.08 17.68 -8.26
C VAL A 628 2.38 17.77 -7.45
N GLY A 629 2.65 16.82 -6.55
CA GLY A 629 3.73 16.94 -5.56
C GLY A 629 4.59 15.71 -5.31
N CYS A 630 4.24 14.57 -5.88
CA CYS A 630 4.90 13.29 -5.57
C CYS A 630 6.37 13.30 -6.00
N ASN A 631 7.22 12.53 -5.35
CA ASN A 631 8.64 12.51 -5.74
C ASN A 631 8.91 11.63 -6.97
N SER A 632 8.01 10.70 -7.27
CA SER A 632 8.14 9.77 -8.39
C SER A 632 6.79 9.24 -8.84
N ALA A 633 6.67 8.95 -10.13
CA ALA A 633 5.53 8.19 -10.63
C ALA A 633 5.92 7.30 -11.79
N GLY A 634 5.23 6.18 -11.96
CA GLY A 634 5.34 5.40 -13.18
C GLY A 634 4.06 4.70 -13.60
N GLY A 635 3.95 4.41 -14.90
CA GLY A 635 2.75 3.81 -15.49
C GLY A 635 2.35 2.50 -14.81
N ILE A 636 3.31 1.63 -14.49
CA ILE A 636 3.05 0.41 -13.73
C ILE A 636 3.31 0.64 -12.25
N ALA A 637 4.50 1.11 -11.91
CA ALA A 637 4.99 1.20 -10.54
C ALA A 637 5.61 2.56 -10.23
N GLY A 638 5.36 3.06 -9.02
CA GLY A 638 5.91 4.32 -8.57
C GLY A 638 7.37 4.23 -8.12
N ARG A 639 7.61 3.63 -6.95
CA ARG A 639 8.94 3.63 -6.35
C ARG A 639 9.22 2.41 -5.48
N TYR A 640 10.48 1.97 -5.52
CA TYR A 640 11.04 1.06 -4.53
C TYR A 640 11.02 1.63 -3.09
N VAL A 641 10.53 0.87 -2.13
CA VAL A 641 10.57 1.19 -0.69
C VAL A 641 11.15 -0.02 0.07
N GLY A 642 12.35 0.11 0.65
CA GLY A 642 13.02 -0.98 1.38
C GLY A 642 14.41 -0.60 1.92
N GLN A 643 15.04 -1.48 2.72
CA GLN A 643 16.35 -1.26 3.35
C GLN A 643 17.50 -1.12 2.31
N THR A 644 18.61 -0.55 2.76
CA THR A 644 19.78 -0.09 1.97
C THR A 644 20.41 -1.18 1.08
N ALA A 645 21.13 -0.73 0.04
CA ALA A 645 21.62 -1.51 -1.10
C ALA A 645 22.42 -2.79 -0.80
N ASP A 646 22.99 -2.92 0.40
CA ASP A 646 24.02 -3.92 0.69
C ASP A 646 23.48 -5.34 0.96
N THR A 647 22.15 -5.53 0.96
CA THR A 647 21.51 -6.83 1.29
C THR A 647 20.52 -7.33 0.21
N VAL A 648 20.46 -6.69 -0.96
CA VAL A 648 19.48 -7.05 -1.99
C VAL A 648 19.95 -8.28 -2.80
N GLU A 649 19.52 -9.47 -2.38
CA GLU A 649 19.80 -10.73 -3.10
C GLU A 649 19.04 -10.85 -4.44
N ARG A 650 18.03 -10.00 -4.71
CA ARG A 650 17.12 -10.12 -5.86
C ARG A 650 16.68 -8.78 -6.43
N ALA A 651 16.70 -8.64 -7.75
CA ALA A 651 16.16 -7.48 -8.46
C ALA A 651 14.62 -7.48 -8.47
N MET A 652 14.02 -6.29 -8.47
CA MET A 652 12.63 -6.12 -8.89
C MET A 652 12.51 -6.47 -10.38
N LEU A 653 11.60 -7.36 -10.75
CA LEU A 653 11.43 -7.81 -12.13
C LEU A 653 10.22 -7.15 -12.78
N PHE A 654 10.41 -6.56 -13.96
CA PHE A 654 9.33 -6.15 -14.86
C PHE A 654 9.52 -6.91 -16.17
N LYS A 655 8.52 -7.72 -16.53
CA LYS A 655 8.58 -8.55 -17.73
C LYS A 655 7.30 -8.44 -18.55
N ARG A 656 7.42 -8.02 -19.80
CA ARG A 656 6.27 -7.82 -20.71
C ARG A 656 5.20 -6.89 -20.14
N CYS A 657 5.63 -5.88 -19.39
CA CYS A 657 4.74 -4.87 -18.82
C CYS A 657 4.71 -3.63 -19.71
N TYR A 658 3.56 -2.95 -19.77
CA TYR A 658 3.45 -1.78 -20.62
C TYR A 658 2.51 -0.68 -20.14
N ASN A 659 2.79 0.54 -20.61
CA ASN A 659 1.97 1.71 -20.30
C ASN A 659 1.57 2.47 -21.57
N THR A 660 0.28 2.73 -21.71
CA THR A 660 -0.27 3.59 -22.78
C THR A 660 -0.88 4.88 -22.23
N GLY A 661 -1.14 4.95 -20.91
CA GLY A 661 -1.65 6.15 -20.24
C GLY A 661 -0.58 7.21 -20.08
N SER A 662 -0.95 8.50 -20.09
CA SER A 662 0.02 9.57 -19.85
C SER A 662 0.50 9.55 -18.38
N VAL A 663 1.76 9.92 -18.14
CA VAL A 663 2.33 10.11 -16.79
C VAL A 663 2.78 11.55 -16.67
N THR A 664 2.06 12.35 -15.89
CA THR A 664 2.19 13.81 -15.85
C THR A 664 2.47 14.33 -14.45
N ALA A 665 3.47 15.20 -14.35
CA ALA A 665 3.83 15.98 -13.17
C ALA A 665 3.52 17.47 -13.38
N THR A 666 2.72 18.09 -12.52
CA THR A 666 2.27 19.47 -12.72
C THR A 666 2.94 20.54 -11.84
N ALA A 667 3.58 20.20 -10.71
CA ALA A 667 4.12 21.24 -9.82
C ALA A 667 5.29 20.89 -8.86
N ALA A 668 5.93 19.69 -8.89
CA ALA A 668 6.95 19.37 -7.89
C ALA A 668 8.40 19.51 -8.36
N ALA A 669 9.25 20.05 -7.48
CA ALA A 669 10.70 20.07 -7.63
C ALA A 669 11.27 18.65 -7.41
N ASN A 670 12.23 18.23 -8.24
CA ASN A 670 12.95 16.95 -8.14
C ASN A 670 12.11 15.68 -8.39
N MET A 671 11.09 15.73 -9.26
CA MET A 671 10.28 14.55 -9.62
C MET A 671 10.95 13.61 -10.60
N THR A 672 10.75 12.30 -10.41
CA THR A 672 11.24 11.27 -11.34
C THR A 672 10.07 10.51 -11.98
N LEU A 673 9.93 10.59 -13.30
CA LEU A 673 8.87 9.89 -14.03
C LEU A 673 9.41 8.74 -14.89
N GLY A 674 8.66 7.64 -14.98
CA GLY A 674 8.95 6.54 -15.89
C GLY A 674 7.69 5.93 -16.51
N GLY A 675 7.74 5.47 -17.75
CA GLY A 675 6.57 4.83 -18.38
C GLY A 675 6.19 3.52 -17.68
N VAL A 676 7.17 2.77 -17.19
CA VAL A 676 6.95 1.52 -16.42
C VAL A 676 7.22 1.75 -14.94
N LEU A 677 8.42 2.24 -14.58
CA LEU A 677 8.83 2.45 -13.19
C LEU A 677 9.35 3.87 -12.99
N GLY A 678 8.82 4.61 -12.01
CA GLY A 678 9.36 5.92 -11.65
C GLY A 678 10.79 5.82 -11.10
N PHE A 679 10.94 5.16 -9.95
CA PHE A 679 12.22 5.10 -9.23
C PHE A 679 12.54 3.68 -8.74
N GLY A 680 13.66 3.12 -9.20
CA GLY A 680 14.14 1.79 -8.86
C GLY A 680 15.44 1.79 -8.05
N ASN A 681 15.65 0.72 -7.28
CA ASN A 681 16.91 0.45 -6.59
C ASN A 681 17.75 -0.56 -7.39
N VAL A 682 17.37 -1.85 -7.34
CA VAL A 682 17.96 -2.94 -8.13
C VAL A 682 16.85 -3.51 -9.01
N VAL A 683 16.98 -3.41 -10.34
CA VAL A 683 15.86 -3.63 -11.27
C VAL A 683 16.28 -4.43 -12.51
N ALA A 684 15.49 -5.45 -12.82
CA ALA A 684 15.54 -6.23 -14.04
C ALA A 684 14.31 -5.88 -14.91
N ILE A 685 14.53 -5.29 -16.08
CA ILE A 685 13.47 -4.95 -17.04
C ILE A 685 13.69 -5.75 -18.32
N ASP A 686 12.68 -6.48 -18.77
CA ASP A 686 12.73 -7.31 -19.97
C ASP A 686 11.45 -7.19 -20.78
N SER A 687 11.59 -6.81 -22.05
CA SER A 687 10.48 -6.80 -23.01
C SER A 687 9.33 -5.86 -22.60
N CYS A 688 9.65 -4.72 -21.98
CA CYS A 688 8.65 -3.75 -21.51
C CYS A 688 8.56 -2.56 -22.46
N TRP A 689 7.39 -1.92 -22.55
CA TRP A 689 7.21 -0.77 -23.44
C TRP A 689 6.34 0.35 -22.90
N ASN A 690 6.52 1.54 -23.48
CA ASN A 690 5.69 2.70 -23.18
C ASN A 690 5.25 3.38 -24.48
N THR A 691 3.96 3.65 -24.61
CA THR A 691 3.39 4.50 -25.66
C THR A 691 2.72 5.75 -25.12
N GLY A 692 2.54 5.84 -23.80
CA GLY A 692 1.96 7.01 -23.14
C GLY A 692 2.96 8.17 -23.05
N THR A 693 2.47 9.40 -23.14
CA THR A 693 3.30 10.59 -22.95
C THR A 693 3.79 10.71 -21.51
N ILE A 694 5.07 10.97 -21.32
CA ILE A 694 5.67 11.30 -20.03
C ILE A 694 5.97 12.80 -20.01
N ASN A 695 5.34 13.53 -19.11
CA ASN A 695 5.47 14.98 -19.02
C ASN A 695 5.95 15.41 -17.63
N ASN A 696 7.22 15.80 -17.55
CA ASN A 696 7.85 16.35 -16.35
C ASN A 696 8.62 17.61 -16.73
N THR A 697 8.22 18.79 -16.27
CA THR A 697 8.93 20.02 -16.65
C THR A 697 10.15 20.31 -15.77
N GLN A 698 10.40 19.51 -14.73
CA GLN A 698 11.29 19.92 -13.63
C GLN A 698 12.57 19.09 -13.52
N TYR A 699 12.49 17.75 -13.65
CA TYR A 699 13.65 16.91 -13.27
C TYR A 699 13.86 15.68 -14.17
N ILE A 700 13.75 14.45 -13.65
CA ILE A 700 14.19 13.24 -14.38
C ILE A 700 13.01 12.56 -15.05
N SER A 701 13.19 12.13 -16.30
CA SER A 701 12.21 11.31 -17.02
C SER A 701 12.90 10.21 -17.82
N GLY A 702 12.28 9.03 -17.87
CA GLY A 702 12.68 7.96 -18.77
C GLY A 702 11.47 7.29 -19.42
N GLY A 703 11.52 7.01 -20.72
CA GLY A 703 10.40 6.35 -21.41
C GLY A 703 9.99 5.02 -20.77
N ILE A 704 10.94 4.26 -20.21
CA ILE A 704 10.67 3.04 -19.45
C ILE A 704 10.86 3.27 -17.94
N ILE A 705 12.01 3.80 -17.54
CA ILE A 705 12.34 4.00 -16.14
C ILE A 705 12.97 5.37 -15.89
N GLY A 706 12.47 6.10 -14.90
CA GLY A 706 13.01 7.41 -14.57
C GLY A 706 14.42 7.33 -14.01
N GLN A 707 14.60 6.60 -12.90
CA GLN A 707 15.92 6.47 -12.26
C GLN A 707 16.16 5.08 -11.68
N ILE A 708 17.40 4.61 -11.80
CA ILE A 708 17.97 3.49 -11.05
C ILE A 708 19.05 4.04 -10.12
N GLN A 709 18.93 3.78 -8.81
CA GLN A 709 19.76 4.44 -7.80
C GLN A 709 21.10 3.73 -7.54
N ASN A 710 21.10 2.41 -7.41
CA ASN A 710 22.29 1.67 -6.95
C ASN A 710 22.79 0.69 -8.00
N ARG A 711 24.12 0.59 -8.06
CA ARG A 711 24.82 -0.36 -8.91
C ARG A 711 24.61 -1.77 -8.37
N SER A 712 24.28 -2.67 -9.28
CA SER A 712 24.16 -4.09 -8.96
C SER A 712 24.35 -4.91 -10.23
N GLN A 713 24.98 -6.06 -10.06
CA GLN A 713 25.09 -7.11 -11.09
C GLN A 713 23.74 -7.76 -11.40
N LEU A 714 22.68 -7.45 -10.66
CA LEU A 714 21.33 -7.92 -10.95
C LEU A 714 20.52 -6.92 -11.78
N SER A 715 20.96 -5.66 -11.87
CA SER A 715 20.24 -4.62 -12.61
C SER A 715 20.52 -4.72 -14.11
N TYR A 716 19.49 -4.80 -14.95
CA TYR A 716 19.61 -4.78 -16.42
C TYR A 716 18.31 -4.28 -17.08
N ILE A 717 18.41 -3.85 -18.34
CA ILE A 717 17.26 -3.48 -19.17
C ILE A 717 17.47 -4.07 -20.55
N ILE A 718 16.55 -4.93 -20.99
CA ILE A 718 16.67 -5.62 -22.28
C ILE A 718 15.36 -5.60 -23.06
N ASN A 719 15.46 -5.65 -24.39
CA ASN A 719 14.32 -5.82 -25.31
C ASN A 719 13.18 -4.79 -25.13
N SER A 720 13.48 -3.62 -24.57
CA SER A 720 12.46 -2.67 -24.11
C SER A 720 12.45 -1.42 -24.97
N TYR A 721 11.29 -0.79 -25.14
CA TYR A 721 11.17 0.33 -26.08
C TYR A 721 10.16 1.40 -25.70
N ASN A 722 10.41 2.61 -26.20
CA ASN A 722 9.53 3.75 -25.98
C ASN A 722 9.05 4.35 -27.30
N LEU A 723 7.74 4.51 -27.42
CA LEU A 723 7.04 5.21 -28.50
C LEU A 723 6.41 6.53 -28.02
N GLY A 724 6.17 6.67 -26.72
CA GLY A 724 5.57 7.86 -26.15
C GLY A 724 6.54 9.04 -26.10
N GLU A 725 6.04 10.27 -26.22
CA GLU A 725 6.87 11.46 -26.00
C GLU A 725 7.37 11.51 -24.55
N VAL A 726 8.63 11.92 -24.35
CA VAL A 726 9.25 12.02 -23.03
C VAL A 726 9.81 13.42 -22.83
N ALA A 727 9.20 14.19 -21.92
CA ALA A 727 9.67 15.50 -21.51
C ALA A 727 10.27 15.46 -20.09
N GLY A 728 11.38 16.17 -19.87
CA GLY A 728 12.08 16.27 -18.59
C GLY A 728 12.87 17.57 -18.43
N GLY A 729 13.11 18.01 -17.19
CA GLY A 729 13.86 19.23 -16.92
C GLY A 729 15.38 19.05 -16.89
N TYR A 730 15.87 17.86 -16.48
CA TYR A 730 17.28 17.66 -16.16
C TYR A 730 17.90 16.45 -16.87
N TRP A 731 17.50 15.23 -16.55
CA TRP A 731 18.02 14.02 -17.19
C TRP A 731 16.88 13.29 -17.89
N VAL A 732 16.93 13.24 -19.21
CA VAL A 732 15.84 12.71 -20.02
C VAL A 732 16.37 11.63 -20.95
N GLY A 733 15.83 10.43 -20.82
CA GLY A 733 16.18 9.30 -21.68
C GLY A 733 14.96 8.67 -22.34
N GLY A 734 15.09 8.21 -23.58
CA GLY A 734 14.02 7.44 -24.21
C GLY A 734 13.76 6.10 -23.51
N ILE A 735 14.76 5.52 -22.83
CA ILE A 735 14.59 4.32 -22.00
C ILE A 735 14.81 4.65 -20.53
N VAL A 736 15.95 5.26 -20.19
CA VAL A 736 16.34 5.56 -18.79
C VAL A 736 16.73 7.01 -18.61
N GLY A 737 16.13 7.71 -17.65
CA GLY A 737 16.57 9.05 -17.27
C GLY A 737 17.98 9.04 -16.65
N ASN A 738 18.14 8.34 -15.53
CA ASN A 738 19.43 8.13 -14.85
C ASN A 738 19.72 6.65 -14.56
N ALA A 739 20.85 6.15 -15.06
CA ALA A 739 21.24 4.75 -14.98
C ALA A 739 22.44 4.51 -14.04
N ALA A 740 22.20 3.84 -12.92
CA ALA A 740 23.23 3.17 -12.11
C ALA A 740 23.13 1.65 -12.31
N ILE A 741 23.72 1.13 -13.39
CA ILE A 741 23.56 -0.27 -13.82
C ILE A 741 24.94 -0.86 -14.09
N ASP A 742 25.21 -2.08 -13.64
CA ASP A 742 26.46 -2.79 -13.97
C ASP A 742 26.33 -3.74 -15.17
N ARG A 743 25.15 -4.31 -15.42
CA ARG A 743 24.90 -5.14 -16.62
C ARG A 743 24.43 -4.28 -17.81
N PRO A 744 24.42 -4.84 -19.03
CA PRO A 744 24.08 -4.07 -20.21
C PRO A 744 22.62 -3.57 -20.25
N ILE A 745 22.44 -2.39 -20.85
CA ILE A 745 21.19 -1.97 -21.50
C ILE A 745 21.28 -2.49 -22.94
N ASP A 746 20.48 -3.50 -23.28
CA ASP A 746 20.67 -4.27 -24.51
C ASP A 746 19.40 -4.38 -25.36
N ASN A 747 19.54 -4.28 -26.68
CA ASN A 747 18.42 -4.48 -27.61
C ASN A 747 17.21 -3.57 -27.30
N CYS A 748 17.47 -2.34 -26.86
CA CYS A 748 16.45 -1.35 -26.50
C CYS A 748 16.37 -0.23 -27.55
N TRP A 749 15.20 0.39 -27.71
CA TRP A 749 15.06 1.44 -28.72
C TRP A 749 14.01 2.49 -28.41
N ASN A 750 14.21 3.68 -28.97
CA ASN A 750 13.31 4.80 -28.81
C ASN A 750 12.85 5.36 -30.16
N ALA A 751 11.55 5.55 -30.31
CA ALA A 751 10.94 6.27 -31.41
C ALA A 751 10.08 7.47 -30.95
N GLY A 752 9.84 7.59 -29.64
CA GLY A 752 9.18 8.77 -29.08
C GLY A 752 10.09 10.00 -29.09
N THR A 753 9.50 11.18 -29.28
CA THR A 753 10.25 12.45 -29.16
C THR A 753 10.73 12.65 -27.72
N ILE A 754 11.96 13.11 -27.57
CA ILE A 754 12.57 13.43 -26.27
C ILE A 754 12.79 14.93 -26.20
N THR A 755 12.22 15.57 -25.17
CA THR A 755 12.37 17.00 -24.93
C THR A 755 13.02 17.25 -23.57
N ALA A 756 14.16 17.95 -23.53
CA ALA A 756 14.88 18.23 -22.30
C ALA A 756 15.32 19.69 -22.18
N SER A 757 15.32 20.28 -20.98
CA SER A 757 15.97 21.58 -20.75
C SER A 757 17.45 21.49 -20.34
N ASN A 758 17.99 20.27 -20.13
CA ASN A 758 19.40 20.09 -19.80
C ASN A 758 20.06 18.94 -20.59
N ARG A 759 20.01 17.69 -20.11
CA ARG A 759 20.66 16.53 -20.74
C ARG A 759 19.63 15.59 -21.35
N ALA A 760 19.83 15.22 -22.60
CA ALA A 760 18.94 14.33 -23.35
C ALA A 760 19.71 13.19 -24.03
N GLY A 761 19.18 11.98 -23.96
CA GLY A 761 19.73 10.83 -24.70
C GLY A 761 18.64 9.91 -25.25
N GLY A 762 18.80 9.40 -26.47
CA GLY A 762 17.79 8.53 -27.09
C GLY A 762 17.51 7.26 -26.29
N ILE A 763 18.52 6.74 -25.59
CA ILE A 763 18.39 5.59 -24.69
C ILE A 763 18.58 6.03 -23.24
N VAL A 764 19.71 6.70 -22.93
CA VAL A 764 20.06 7.11 -21.57
C VAL A 764 20.32 8.61 -21.49
N GLY A 765 19.60 9.31 -20.60
CA GLY A 765 19.85 10.73 -20.35
C GLY A 765 21.17 10.99 -19.62
N TYR A 766 21.39 10.29 -18.51
CA TYR A 766 22.58 10.43 -17.68
C TYR A 766 23.06 9.10 -17.09
N SER A 767 24.37 8.87 -17.05
CA SER A 767 24.99 7.82 -16.22
C SER A 767 26.42 8.17 -15.84
N ALA A 768 26.71 8.08 -14.54
CA ALA A 768 28.06 8.24 -14.00
C ALA A 768 28.83 6.92 -13.84
N TYR A 769 28.18 5.77 -14.06
CA TYR A 769 28.61 4.48 -13.52
C TYR A 769 29.00 3.44 -14.58
N GLY A 770 29.07 3.84 -15.85
CA GLY A 770 29.71 3.04 -16.90
C GLY A 770 28.92 1.81 -17.34
N ALA A 771 27.58 1.87 -17.33
CA ALA A 771 26.77 0.81 -17.93
C ALA A 771 27.26 0.52 -19.37
N ARG A 772 27.04 -0.69 -19.88
CA ARG A 772 27.26 -0.98 -21.30
C ARG A 772 25.93 -0.79 -22.04
N ILE A 773 25.87 0.06 -23.05
CA ILE A 773 24.76 0.08 -24.00
C ILE A 773 25.15 -0.78 -25.20
N SER A 774 24.31 -1.74 -25.57
CA SER A 774 24.57 -2.58 -26.74
C SER A 774 23.33 -2.83 -27.59
N ARG A 775 23.50 -2.90 -28.91
CA ARG A 775 22.40 -3.22 -29.84
C ARG A 775 21.18 -2.31 -29.65
N CYS A 776 21.42 -1.02 -29.39
CA CYS A 776 20.34 -0.07 -29.15
C CYS A 776 20.24 0.94 -30.28
N PHE A 777 19.03 1.47 -30.51
CA PHE A 777 18.85 2.49 -31.53
C PHE A 777 17.83 3.56 -31.19
N ASN A 778 18.04 4.75 -31.73
CA ASN A 778 17.10 5.87 -31.63
C ASN A 778 16.67 6.33 -33.02
N VAL A 779 15.37 6.45 -33.22
CA VAL A 779 14.76 7.08 -34.41
C VAL A 779 13.90 8.29 -34.05
N GLY A 780 13.61 8.49 -32.76
CA GLY A 780 12.83 9.62 -32.28
C GLY A 780 13.65 10.91 -32.24
N ASP A 781 12.98 12.04 -32.42
CA ASP A 781 13.59 13.37 -32.34
C ASP A 781 14.10 13.64 -30.92
N ILE A 782 15.30 14.22 -30.79
CA ILE A 782 15.84 14.65 -29.51
C ILE A 782 16.05 16.15 -29.51
N ILE A 783 15.31 16.84 -28.65
CA ILE A 783 15.22 18.30 -28.62
C ILE A 783 15.65 18.81 -27.26
N SER A 784 16.76 19.54 -27.22
CA SER A 784 17.12 20.37 -26.08
C SER A 784 16.55 21.77 -26.22
N THR A 785 15.82 22.22 -25.20
CA THR A 785 15.27 23.58 -25.10
C THR A 785 16.23 24.53 -24.37
N ALA A 786 17.44 24.09 -24.02
CA ALA A 786 18.42 24.91 -23.34
C ALA A 786 18.83 26.12 -24.19
N THR A 787 18.80 27.31 -23.61
CA THR A 787 19.32 28.54 -24.23
C THR A 787 20.70 28.93 -23.71
N THR A 788 21.36 28.05 -22.96
CA THR A 788 22.70 28.26 -22.40
C THR A 788 23.67 27.21 -22.91
N ALA A 789 24.84 27.65 -23.36
CA ALA A 789 25.90 26.76 -23.83
C ALA A 789 26.50 25.98 -22.66
N GLY A 790 26.80 24.70 -22.88
CA GLY A 790 27.47 23.85 -21.92
C GLY A 790 28.96 24.14 -21.83
N THR A 791 29.41 24.66 -20.68
CA THR A 791 30.80 25.12 -20.49
C THR A 791 31.74 24.10 -19.85
N GLY A 792 31.23 22.95 -19.41
CA GLY A 792 32.04 21.88 -18.81
C GLY A 792 31.22 20.67 -18.36
N ASN A 793 31.90 19.69 -17.75
CA ASN A 793 31.31 18.41 -17.32
C ASN A 793 30.04 18.56 -16.44
N SER A 794 30.04 19.49 -15.48
CA SER A 794 28.90 19.67 -14.56
C SER A 794 27.72 20.47 -15.15
N ALA A 795 27.91 21.16 -16.28
CA ALA A 795 26.93 22.05 -16.90
C ALA A 795 26.74 21.76 -18.40
N SER A 796 26.79 20.49 -18.80
CA SER A 796 26.98 20.08 -20.20
C SER A 796 25.84 20.42 -21.17
N HIS A 797 24.59 20.62 -20.72
CA HIS A 797 23.39 20.80 -21.58
C HIS A 797 23.38 19.87 -22.82
N SER A 798 23.89 18.65 -22.65
CA SER A 798 24.35 17.80 -23.74
C SER A 798 23.23 16.95 -24.34
N VAL A 799 23.32 16.72 -25.65
CA VAL A 799 22.35 15.94 -26.42
C VAL A 799 23.07 14.82 -27.14
N GLY A 800 22.68 13.58 -26.90
CA GLY A 800 23.24 12.41 -27.58
C GLY A 800 22.18 11.53 -28.22
N GLY A 801 22.42 11.03 -29.43
CA GLY A 801 21.47 10.12 -30.08
C GLY A 801 21.23 8.83 -29.29
N ILE A 802 22.22 8.34 -28.54
CA ILE A 802 22.09 7.18 -27.64
C ILE A 802 22.27 7.60 -26.17
N GLY A 803 23.39 8.26 -25.83
CA GLY A 803 23.73 8.67 -24.47
C GLY A 803 23.91 10.17 -24.33
N GLY A 804 23.15 10.82 -23.45
CA GLY A 804 23.23 12.28 -23.25
C GLY A 804 24.52 12.74 -22.57
N HIS A 805 24.71 12.33 -21.31
CA HIS A 805 25.95 12.52 -20.57
C HIS A 805 26.34 11.23 -19.86
N TYR A 806 27.39 10.56 -20.34
CA TYR A 806 27.52 9.11 -20.16
C TYR A 806 28.95 8.64 -19.93
N ALA A 807 29.17 7.79 -18.93
CA ALA A 807 30.49 7.30 -18.49
C ALA A 807 30.89 5.91 -19.05
N GLY A 808 30.09 5.33 -19.93
CA GLY A 808 30.17 3.90 -20.28
C GLY A 808 30.46 3.59 -21.74
N HIS A 809 30.44 2.29 -22.04
CA HIS A 809 30.70 1.77 -23.39
C HIS A 809 29.40 1.70 -24.20
N ILE A 810 29.47 2.07 -25.48
CA ILE A 810 28.36 1.95 -26.41
C ILE A 810 28.81 1.10 -27.59
N VAL A 811 28.16 -0.03 -27.80
CA VAL A 811 28.57 -0.99 -28.82
C VAL A 811 27.40 -1.35 -29.71
N ASP A 812 27.64 -1.54 -31.00
CA ASP A 812 26.63 -1.96 -31.97
C ASP A 812 25.36 -1.12 -31.88
N SER A 813 25.43 0.21 -31.93
CA SER A 813 24.27 1.07 -31.67
C SER A 813 24.21 2.26 -32.62
N TYR A 814 23.01 2.72 -32.96
CA TYR A 814 22.88 3.78 -33.96
C TYR A 814 21.80 4.80 -33.69
N ASN A 815 22.03 6.02 -34.17
CA ASN A 815 21.03 7.08 -34.18
C ASN A 815 20.63 7.40 -35.61
N ALA A 816 19.32 7.43 -35.86
CA ALA A 816 18.72 7.89 -37.10
C ALA A 816 17.68 9.00 -36.88
N GLY A 817 17.39 9.35 -35.63
CA GLY A 817 16.53 10.47 -35.26
C GLY A 817 17.30 11.80 -35.28
N PRO A 818 16.66 12.92 -35.63
CA PRO A 818 17.27 14.24 -35.62
C PRO A 818 17.57 14.69 -34.19
N LEU A 819 18.68 15.41 -34.03
CA LEU A 819 19.19 15.92 -32.76
C LEU A 819 19.25 17.44 -32.82
N LYS A 820 18.66 18.13 -31.83
CA LYS A 820 18.67 19.58 -31.73
C LYS A 820 19.13 20.03 -30.36
N GLY A 821 20.10 20.94 -30.29
CA GLY A 821 20.55 21.54 -29.03
C GLY A 821 21.32 22.84 -29.21
N MET A 822 21.74 23.45 -28.10
CA MET A 822 22.55 24.67 -28.16
C MET A 822 24.04 24.40 -28.41
N SER A 823 24.59 23.37 -27.77
CA SER A 823 26.01 23.02 -27.77
C SER A 823 26.18 21.58 -27.32
N ARG A 824 27.33 20.96 -27.56
CA ARG A 824 27.63 19.59 -27.11
C ARG A 824 26.61 18.54 -27.57
N VAL A 825 26.24 18.64 -28.85
CA VAL A 825 25.36 17.71 -29.54
C VAL A 825 26.22 16.66 -30.24
N GLY A 826 25.99 15.38 -29.95
CA GLY A 826 26.73 14.26 -30.54
C GLY A 826 25.80 13.20 -31.11
N GLY A 827 26.13 12.66 -32.29
CA GLY A 827 25.29 11.66 -32.95
C GLY A 827 25.05 10.40 -32.11
N ILE A 828 26.03 9.97 -31.31
CA ILE A 828 25.89 8.83 -30.40
C ILE A 828 25.95 9.28 -28.93
N ILE A 829 27.00 10.01 -28.54
CA ILE A 829 27.18 10.53 -27.18
C ILE A 829 27.22 12.05 -27.20
N GLY A 830 26.41 12.71 -26.38
CA GLY A 830 26.47 14.17 -26.23
C GLY A 830 27.73 14.62 -25.49
N THR A 831 27.93 14.16 -24.26
CA THR A 831 29.17 14.42 -23.51
C THR A 831 29.64 13.16 -22.78
N PRO A 832 30.91 12.76 -22.93
CA PRO A 832 31.52 11.73 -22.09
C PRO A 832 31.58 12.19 -20.62
N TYR A 833 31.16 11.34 -19.68
CA TYR A 833 31.21 11.66 -18.24
C TYR A 833 32.56 11.26 -17.65
N ARG A 834 33.24 12.22 -17.03
CA ARG A 834 34.45 11.93 -16.22
C ARG A 834 34.36 12.61 -14.85
N ASN A 835 34.66 11.89 -13.78
CA ASN A 835 34.82 12.51 -12.47
C ASN A 835 36.28 12.99 -12.29
N ALA A 836 36.50 14.31 -12.35
CA ALA A 836 37.84 14.92 -12.26
C ALA A 836 38.53 14.69 -10.91
N ALA A 837 37.79 14.36 -9.84
CA ALA A 837 38.33 14.13 -8.51
C ALA A 837 38.80 12.69 -8.25
N GLN A 838 38.59 11.75 -9.19
CA GLN A 838 38.77 10.32 -8.92
C GLN A 838 39.75 9.56 -9.82
N ASP A 839 40.27 10.13 -10.93
CA ASP A 839 41.16 9.44 -11.89
C ASP A 839 40.83 7.94 -12.08
N ASN A 840 39.53 7.62 -12.09
CA ASN A 840 39.08 6.24 -12.02
C ASN A 840 39.47 5.55 -13.34
N PRO A 841 40.31 4.50 -13.33
CA PRO A 841 40.69 3.78 -14.53
C PRO A 841 39.49 3.02 -15.14
N ASN A 842 38.36 2.91 -14.43
CA ASN A 842 37.14 2.27 -14.91
C ASN A 842 36.18 3.24 -15.65
N HIS A 843 36.48 4.53 -15.77
CA HIS A 843 35.68 5.49 -16.55
C HIS A 843 36.36 5.75 -17.90
N VAL A 844 36.44 4.68 -18.70
CA VAL A 844 36.89 4.70 -20.10
C VAL A 844 35.68 4.53 -21.00
N HIS A 845 35.61 5.34 -22.04
CA HIS A 845 34.59 5.30 -23.07
C HIS A 845 35.12 4.42 -24.21
N ASN A 846 34.32 3.43 -24.61
CA ASN A 846 34.60 2.64 -25.82
C ASN A 846 33.34 2.68 -26.67
N LEU A 847 33.46 3.26 -27.86
CA LEU A 847 32.44 3.21 -28.87
C LEU A 847 32.92 2.29 -29.99
N ASP A 848 32.21 1.19 -30.20
CA ASP A 848 32.55 0.20 -31.22
C ASP A 848 31.32 -0.16 -32.05
N GLY A 849 31.45 -0.11 -33.39
CA GLY A 849 30.37 -0.52 -34.30
C GLY A 849 29.14 0.39 -34.20
N CYS A 850 29.34 1.70 -34.08
CA CYS A 850 28.24 2.67 -33.93
C CYS A 850 28.11 3.57 -35.16
N TYR A 851 26.89 4.04 -35.46
CA TYR A 851 26.75 5.03 -36.54
C TYR A 851 25.64 6.05 -36.34
N ASN A 852 25.81 7.24 -36.92
CA ASN A 852 24.81 8.29 -36.92
C ASN A 852 24.40 8.69 -38.35
N VAL A 853 23.10 8.60 -38.65
CA VAL A 853 22.47 9.17 -39.85
C VAL A 853 21.41 10.23 -39.51
N GLY A 854 21.21 10.51 -38.22
CA GLY A 854 20.34 11.58 -37.76
C GLY A 854 20.99 12.95 -37.95
N GLU A 855 20.21 13.91 -38.45
CA GLU A 855 20.64 15.30 -38.59
C GLU A 855 21.02 15.89 -37.23
N ILE A 856 22.10 16.68 -37.20
CA ILE A 856 22.55 17.39 -35.99
C ILE A 856 22.33 18.88 -36.21
N GLN A 857 21.45 19.50 -35.43
CA GLN A 857 21.19 20.94 -35.45
C GLN A 857 21.70 21.59 -34.16
N SER A 858 22.65 22.52 -34.28
CA SER A 858 23.22 23.23 -33.15
C SER A 858 23.29 24.74 -33.38
N ALA A 859 23.03 25.51 -32.32
CA ALA A 859 23.25 26.96 -32.33
C ALA A 859 24.74 27.35 -32.16
N LEU A 860 25.57 26.42 -31.67
CA LEU A 860 27.03 26.55 -31.57
C LEU A 860 27.69 25.31 -32.18
N PRO A 861 27.78 25.24 -33.52
CA PRO A 861 28.28 24.06 -34.23
C PRO A 861 29.72 23.68 -33.85
N ASP A 862 30.55 24.67 -33.55
CA ASP A 862 31.94 24.50 -33.09
C ASP A 862 32.10 23.73 -31.76
N SER A 863 31.00 23.37 -31.11
CA SER A 863 31.00 22.60 -29.85
C SER A 863 30.39 21.21 -29.99
N CYS A 864 30.14 20.75 -31.22
CA CYS A 864 29.40 19.54 -31.55
C CYS A 864 30.22 18.60 -32.44
N GLY A 865 29.85 17.32 -32.47
CA GLY A 865 30.55 16.32 -33.28
C GLY A 865 29.62 15.23 -33.81
N HIS A 866 30.04 14.57 -34.89
CA HIS A 866 29.18 13.61 -35.58
C HIS A 866 28.88 12.35 -34.78
N ILE A 867 29.80 11.93 -33.90
CA ILE A 867 29.64 10.77 -33.02
C ILE A 867 29.65 11.20 -31.56
N VAL A 868 30.69 11.94 -31.17
CA VAL A 868 30.89 12.47 -29.81
C VAL A 868 30.71 13.98 -29.83
N GLY A 869 29.81 14.50 -28.99
CA GLY A 869 29.46 15.92 -28.92
C GLY A 869 30.46 16.78 -28.15
N VAL A 870 31.73 16.38 -28.05
CA VAL A 870 32.80 17.22 -27.52
C VAL A 870 34.01 17.07 -28.42
N HIS A 871 34.84 18.10 -28.48
CA HIS A 871 36.18 18.00 -29.01
C HIS A 871 36.95 16.85 -28.36
N MET A 872 37.81 16.11 -29.07
CA MET A 872 38.57 15.03 -28.41
C MET A 872 39.86 15.56 -27.78
N ARG A 873 40.41 16.63 -28.37
CA ARG A 873 41.69 17.25 -27.96
C ARG A 873 41.53 18.41 -26.96
N ASP A 874 40.56 19.30 -27.19
CA ASP A 874 40.42 20.57 -26.47
C ASP A 874 39.14 20.63 -25.62
N ASN A 875 38.89 19.60 -24.79
CA ASN A 875 37.61 19.42 -24.09
C ASN A 875 37.63 19.62 -22.58
N GLY A 876 38.74 20.08 -22.01
CA GLY A 876 38.87 20.19 -20.56
C GLY A 876 38.97 18.82 -19.85
N SER A 877 39.59 17.84 -20.51
CA SER A 877 39.94 16.49 -20.01
C SER A 877 38.79 15.48 -19.84
N VAL A 878 37.69 15.61 -20.60
CA VAL A 878 36.56 14.66 -20.56
C VAL A 878 36.73 13.46 -21.51
N TRP A 879 37.51 13.58 -22.59
CA TRP A 879 37.94 12.48 -23.47
C TRP A 879 39.47 12.27 -23.33
N ARG A 880 39.93 11.02 -23.25
CA ARG A 880 41.34 10.64 -23.05
C ARG A 880 41.91 10.02 -24.32
N GLU A 881 42.76 10.77 -25.02
CA GLU A 881 43.53 10.25 -26.17
C GLU A 881 44.88 9.62 -25.76
N HIS A 882 45.36 9.87 -24.54
CA HIS A 882 46.68 9.41 -24.07
C HIS A 882 46.58 8.80 -22.66
N GLY A 883 47.34 7.74 -22.39
CA GLY A 883 47.41 7.11 -21.05
C GLY A 883 47.86 8.09 -19.97
N TYR A 884 47.41 7.91 -18.73
CA TYR A 884 47.78 8.76 -17.59
C TYR A 884 48.73 8.04 -16.64
N ILE A 885 49.57 8.78 -15.91
CA ILE A 885 50.52 8.21 -14.95
C ILE A 885 49.89 8.18 -13.55
N LEU A 886 49.71 6.98 -13.00
CA LEU A 886 49.33 6.74 -11.61
C LEU A 886 50.60 6.46 -10.80
N GLY A 887 51.15 7.47 -10.13
CA GLY A 887 52.42 7.37 -9.40
C GLY A 887 53.61 7.21 -10.36
N ASP A 888 54.33 6.08 -10.29
CA ASP A 888 55.45 5.77 -11.19
C ASP A 888 55.04 4.81 -12.33
N THR A 889 53.74 4.51 -12.46
CA THR A 889 53.21 3.52 -13.42
C THR A 889 52.32 4.19 -14.47
N LEU A 890 52.61 3.96 -15.75
CA LEU A 890 51.75 4.37 -16.85
C LEU A 890 50.48 3.48 -16.86
N ALA A 891 49.31 4.05 -16.56
CA ALA A 891 48.03 3.36 -16.70
C ALA A 891 47.44 3.65 -18.10
N GLN A 892 47.24 2.59 -18.90
CA GLN A 892 46.78 2.62 -20.31
C GLN A 892 45.26 2.82 -20.48
N ALA A 893 44.57 3.52 -19.58
CA ALA A 893 43.12 3.72 -19.68
C ALA A 893 42.80 4.88 -20.66
N VAL A 894 42.69 4.56 -21.96
CA VAL A 894 42.46 5.49 -23.10
C VAL A 894 41.06 5.28 -23.66
N ASP A 895 40.36 6.38 -23.98
CA ASP A 895 39.05 6.32 -24.65
C ASP A 895 39.23 5.87 -26.10
N THR A 896 38.31 5.04 -26.60
CA THR A 896 38.42 4.39 -27.92
C THR A 896 37.19 4.65 -28.78
N LEU A 897 37.46 4.82 -30.07
CA LEU A 897 36.47 4.93 -31.12
C LEU A 897 36.87 3.88 -32.16
N GLU A 898 36.02 2.90 -32.43
CA GLU A 898 36.32 1.82 -33.38
C GLU A 898 35.08 1.57 -34.25
N ASN A 899 35.28 1.33 -35.55
CA ASN A 899 34.18 1.02 -36.48
C ASN A 899 33.00 1.99 -36.37
N CYS A 900 33.28 3.29 -36.21
CA CYS A 900 32.26 4.31 -36.01
C CYS A 900 32.05 5.15 -37.28
N TYR A 901 30.80 5.31 -37.71
CA TYR A 901 30.48 5.92 -39.01
C TYR A 901 29.45 7.03 -38.89
N TYR A 902 29.53 8.04 -39.75
CA TYR A 902 28.49 9.05 -39.87
C TYR A 902 28.20 9.38 -41.33
N LEU A 903 26.98 9.83 -41.62
CA LEU A 903 26.58 10.22 -42.96
C LEU A 903 27.11 11.63 -43.29
N ASN A 904 27.89 11.78 -44.36
CA ASN A 904 28.54 13.05 -44.75
C ASN A 904 27.57 14.21 -44.98
N SER A 905 26.33 13.91 -45.36
CA SER A 905 25.33 14.92 -45.70
C SER A 905 24.56 15.48 -44.48
N ILE A 906 24.82 15.01 -43.25
CA ILE A 906 23.96 15.33 -42.09
C ILE A 906 24.29 16.63 -41.37
N ASN A 907 25.47 17.24 -41.61
CA ASN A 907 25.80 18.65 -41.30
C ASN A 907 27.24 18.99 -41.75
N THR A 908 27.48 20.16 -42.35
CA THR A 908 28.83 20.70 -42.66
C THR A 908 29.45 21.53 -41.54
N ASP A 909 28.68 21.86 -40.50
CA ASP A 909 29.08 22.82 -39.45
C ASP A 909 29.56 22.13 -38.16
N ALA A 910 29.36 20.81 -38.03
CA ALA A 910 29.94 20.03 -36.93
C ALA A 910 31.43 19.75 -37.20
N ILE A 911 32.23 19.63 -36.14
CA ILE A 911 33.68 19.55 -36.30
C ILE A 911 34.10 18.14 -36.73
N VAL A 912 34.77 18.08 -37.88
CA VAL A 912 35.51 16.91 -38.35
C VAL A 912 36.91 16.95 -37.73
N GLU A 913 37.13 16.25 -36.61
CA GLU A 913 38.48 16.06 -36.09
C GLU A 913 39.21 15.03 -36.96
N THR A 914 40.40 15.41 -37.45
CA THR A 914 41.07 14.74 -38.57
C THR A 914 41.81 13.45 -38.21
N GLU A 915 41.90 13.04 -36.95
CA GLU A 915 42.50 11.74 -36.61
C GLU A 915 41.90 11.15 -35.32
N ALA A 916 41.06 10.12 -35.49
CA ALA A 916 40.87 8.89 -34.68
C ALA A 916 39.55 8.20 -35.11
N ASP A 917 39.62 7.19 -36.00
CA ASP A 917 38.66 6.08 -36.23
C ASP A 917 37.12 6.34 -36.36
N GLN A 918 36.68 7.60 -36.55
CA GLN A 918 35.36 7.94 -37.09
C GLN A 918 35.47 8.22 -38.59
N GLU A 919 34.64 7.54 -39.38
CA GLU A 919 34.69 7.65 -40.83
C GLU A 919 33.38 8.21 -41.37
N GLY A 920 33.49 9.39 -42.00
CA GLY A 920 32.40 9.99 -42.76
C GLY A 920 32.16 9.20 -44.04
N ARG A 921 30.93 8.76 -44.27
CA ARG A 921 30.52 7.98 -45.44
C ARG A 921 29.39 8.67 -46.17
N SER A 922 29.38 8.62 -47.49
CA SER A 922 28.20 8.93 -48.29
C SER A 922 27.06 7.95 -47.99
N ALA A 923 25.84 8.29 -48.39
CA ALA A 923 24.70 7.40 -48.22
C ALA A 923 24.93 6.04 -48.90
N ALA A 924 25.49 6.04 -50.12
CA ALA A 924 25.82 4.83 -50.88
C ALA A 924 26.85 3.95 -50.15
N GLU A 925 27.94 4.55 -49.66
CA GLU A 925 28.99 3.84 -48.93
C GLU A 925 28.43 3.23 -47.64
N LEU A 926 27.67 4.01 -46.85
CA LEU A 926 27.13 3.53 -45.58
C LEU A 926 26.14 2.38 -45.76
N CYS A 927 25.33 2.39 -46.83
CA CYS A 927 24.43 1.27 -47.17
C CYS A 927 25.19 -0.04 -47.46
N GLN A 928 26.46 0.04 -47.86
CA GLN A 928 27.31 -1.10 -48.17
C GLN A 928 28.28 -1.45 -47.02
N THR A 929 28.35 -0.61 -45.98
CA THR A 929 29.25 -0.80 -44.84
C THR A 929 28.79 -1.96 -43.96
N GLN A 930 29.66 -2.94 -43.75
CA GLN A 930 29.51 -3.89 -42.66
C GLN A 930 29.98 -3.25 -41.35
N VAL A 931 29.04 -2.66 -40.59
CA VAL A 931 29.36 -1.94 -39.34
C VAL A 931 29.98 -2.89 -38.31
N SER A 932 29.36 -4.05 -38.10
CA SER A 932 29.86 -5.14 -37.27
C SER A 932 29.11 -6.44 -37.59
N GLY A 933 29.41 -7.55 -36.90
CA GLY A 933 28.64 -8.80 -37.02
C GLY A 933 27.19 -8.71 -36.51
N SER A 934 26.84 -7.65 -35.76
CA SER A 934 25.48 -7.45 -35.23
C SER A 934 24.54 -6.79 -36.25
N PHE A 935 25.06 -6.20 -37.33
CA PHE A 935 24.28 -5.51 -38.36
C PHE A 935 24.07 -6.37 -39.61
N SER A 936 22.92 -6.15 -40.25
CA SER A 936 22.56 -6.72 -41.55
C SER A 936 21.89 -5.66 -42.42
N SER A 937 22.15 -5.70 -43.72
CA SER A 937 21.40 -4.87 -44.67
C SER A 937 19.97 -5.40 -44.83
N PRO A 938 18.93 -4.56 -44.69
CA PRO A 938 17.54 -4.97 -44.91
C PRO A 938 17.11 -4.93 -46.39
N GLY A 939 17.98 -4.47 -47.30
CA GLY A 939 17.71 -4.36 -48.74
C GLY A 939 18.70 -3.44 -49.44
N ASP A 940 18.63 -3.39 -50.77
CA ASP A 940 19.47 -2.48 -51.56
C ASP A 940 19.21 -1.02 -51.18
N TYR A 941 20.27 -0.21 -51.17
CA TYR A 941 20.22 1.22 -50.84
C TYR A 941 19.60 1.52 -49.45
N CYS A 942 19.75 0.58 -48.51
CA CYS A 942 19.28 0.75 -47.13
C CYS A 942 20.45 0.83 -46.16
N TYR A 943 20.33 1.69 -45.14
CA TYR A 943 21.28 1.70 -44.04
C TYR A 943 21.26 0.36 -43.28
N PRO A 944 22.42 -0.14 -42.83
CA PRO A 944 22.48 -1.38 -42.05
C PRO A 944 21.67 -1.26 -40.76
N ILE A 945 20.82 -2.24 -40.44
CA ILE A 945 20.09 -2.28 -39.18
C ILE A 945 20.59 -3.42 -38.30
N LEU A 946 20.27 -3.36 -37.02
CA LEU A 946 20.54 -4.46 -36.11
C LEU A 946 19.79 -5.72 -36.57
N THR A 947 20.50 -6.83 -36.66
CA THR A 947 19.94 -8.11 -37.11
C THR A 947 18.78 -8.56 -36.21
N SER A 948 18.85 -8.24 -34.91
CA SER A 948 17.78 -8.47 -33.93
C SER A 948 16.52 -7.64 -34.17
N GLN A 949 16.58 -6.62 -35.04
CA GLN A 949 15.52 -5.65 -35.31
C GLN A 949 15.05 -5.68 -36.78
N LYS A 950 15.41 -6.73 -37.54
CA LYS A 950 15.07 -6.84 -38.98
C LYS A 950 13.58 -6.85 -39.31
N GLU A 951 12.72 -7.13 -38.32
CA GLU A 951 11.25 -7.12 -38.45
C GLU A 951 10.61 -5.89 -37.79
N ASN A 952 11.42 -5.00 -37.20
CA ASN A 952 10.91 -3.81 -36.53
C ASN A 952 10.55 -2.74 -37.58
N PRO A 953 9.28 -2.29 -37.66
CA PRO A 953 8.86 -1.34 -38.68
C PRO A 953 9.53 0.03 -38.54
N TYR A 954 9.93 0.43 -37.33
CA TYR A 954 10.67 1.67 -37.10
C TYR A 954 12.11 1.56 -37.61
N ALA A 955 12.77 0.41 -37.40
CA ALA A 955 14.11 0.19 -37.93
C ALA A 955 14.09 0.16 -39.47
N LEU A 956 13.15 -0.56 -40.08
CA LEU A 956 13.00 -0.65 -41.54
C LEU A 956 12.68 0.72 -42.17
N LEU A 957 11.77 1.48 -41.58
CA LEU A 957 11.39 2.80 -42.08
C LEU A 957 12.57 3.78 -42.06
N TYR A 958 13.39 3.75 -41.00
CA TYR A 958 14.54 4.63 -40.88
C TYR A 958 15.79 4.12 -41.62
N ALA A 959 15.82 2.84 -42.02
CA ALA A 959 16.84 2.27 -42.89
C ALA A 959 16.69 2.68 -44.35
N ALA A 960 15.46 2.97 -44.79
CA ALA A 960 15.16 3.41 -46.15
C ALA A 960 15.89 4.75 -46.44
N ALA A 961 17.00 4.68 -47.16
CA ALA A 961 17.86 5.82 -47.44
C ALA A 961 17.48 6.52 -48.73
N VAL A 962 17.84 7.79 -48.86
CA VAL A 962 17.94 8.45 -50.17
C VAL A 962 19.41 8.42 -50.56
N VAL A 963 19.71 7.85 -51.73
CA VAL A 963 21.07 7.66 -52.23
C VAL A 963 21.21 8.45 -53.54
N PRO A 964 21.77 9.68 -53.47
CA PRO A 964 22.07 10.47 -54.67
C PRO A 964 23.03 9.74 -55.61
N ALA A 965 22.99 10.08 -56.90
CA ALA A 965 24.01 9.63 -57.84
C ALA A 965 25.40 10.16 -57.45
N ASP A 966 26.47 9.49 -57.88
CA ASP A 966 27.85 9.87 -57.52
C ASP A 966 28.19 11.34 -57.82
N VAL A 967 27.61 11.89 -58.90
CA VAL A 967 27.76 13.30 -59.30
C VAL A 967 27.14 14.29 -58.31
N ASP A 968 26.13 13.85 -57.55
CA ASP A 968 25.35 14.65 -56.61
C ASP A 968 25.75 14.37 -55.14
N ALA A 969 26.43 13.25 -54.89
CA ALA A 969 26.76 12.76 -53.55
C ALA A 969 27.58 13.76 -52.71
N GLN A 970 28.41 14.59 -53.36
CA GLN A 970 29.23 15.61 -52.68
C GLN A 970 28.46 16.91 -52.38
N THR A 971 27.55 17.32 -53.26
CA THR A 971 26.83 18.59 -53.13
C THR A 971 25.54 18.45 -52.32
N GLY A 972 25.00 17.23 -52.23
CA GLY A 972 23.68 16.96 -51.64
C GLY A 972 22.52 17.53 -52.45
N ILE A 973 22.80 18.08 -53.64
CA ILE A 973 21.80 18.63 -54.56
C ILE A 973 21.61 17.61 -55.68
N ILE A 974 20.39 17.08 -55.80
CA ILE A 974 20.05 16.09 -56.82
C ILE A 974 19.92 16.80 -58.18
N THR A 975 20.75 16.41 -59.14
CA THR A 975 20.75 16.93 -60.52
C THR A 975 20.33 15.86 -61.53
N THR A 976 20.37 14.58 -61.16
CA THR A 976 20.00 13.45 -62.00
C THR A 976 19.11 12.45 -61.25
N ASP A 977 18.68 11.40 -61.95
CA ASP A 977 17.99 10.25 -61.37
C ASP A 977 18.86 9.62 -60.26
N PHE A 978 18.21 9.08 -59.24
CA PHE A 978 18.88 8.61 -58.02
C PHE A 978 18.18 7.36 -57.45
N HIS A 979 18.71 6.82 -56.35
CA HIS A 979 18.16 5.63 -55.72
C HIS A 979 17.51 5.93 -54.36
N VAL A 980 16.53 5.11 -54.02
CA VAL A 980 15.93 5.07 -52.69
C VAL A 980 15.98 3.64 -52.14
N GLY A 981 16.20 3.52 -50.83
CA GLY A 981 16.12 2.24 -50.14
C GLY A 981 14.68 1.77 -50.03
N ALA A 982 14.40 0.54 -50.47
CA ALA A 982 13.07 -0.05 -50.38
C ALA A 982 13.12 -1.38 -49.62
N PRO A 983 13.37 -1.35 -48.29
CA PRO A 983 13.34 -2.58 -47.50
C PRO A 983 11.92 -3.13 -47.46
N ALA A 984 11.78 -4.43 -47.13
CA ALA A 984 10.50 -5.13 -47.24
C ALA A 984 9.34 -4.35 -46.56
N SER A 985 8.26 -4.12 -47.32
CA SER A 985 7.04 -3.40 -46.90
C SER A 985 7.13 -1.87 -46.82
N VAL A 986 8.26 -1.26 -47.15
CA VAL A 986 8.37 0.21 -47.32
C VAL A 986 8.07 0.60 -48.76
N THR A 987 7.23 1.61 -48.93
CA THR A 987 6.89 2.22 -50.23
C THR A 987 7.16 3.72 -50.19
N TRP A 988 7.50 4.31 -51.34
CA TRP A 988 7.80 5.74 -51.44
C TRP A 988 6.75 6.49 -52.26
N THR A 989 6.48 7.73 -51.87
CA THR A 989 5.75 8.72 -52.68
C THR A 989 6.54 10.01 -52.76
N SER A 990 6.32 10.78 -53.82
CA SER A 990 6.93 12.09 -54.04
C SER A 990 5.86 13.19 -53.96
N SER A 991 6.21 14.36 -53.43
CA SER A 991 5.38 15.57 -53.51
C SER A 991 5.42 16.25 -54.89
N TYR A 992 6.29 15.77 -55.80
CA TYR A 992 6.44 16.27 -57.16
C TYR A 992 6.08 15.18 -58.17
N ASP A 993 5.02 15.44 -58.96
CA ASP A 993 4.48 14.49 -59.96
C ASP A 993 5.48 14.16 -61.09
N GLY A 994 6.49 15.02 -61.31
CA GLY A 994 7.54 14.81 -62.31
C GLY A 994 8.66 13.87 -61.87
N LEU A 995 8.56 13.28 -60.68
CA LEU A 995 9.48 12.27 -60.15
C LEU A 995 8.70 10.97 -59.85
N THR A 996 8.96 9.94 -60.64
CA THR A 996 8.40 8.59 -60.43
C THR A 996 9.35 7.72 -59.62
N ILE A 997 8.80 6.93 -58.70
CA ILE A 997 9.58 5.99 -57.89
C ILE A 997 9.06 4.58 -58.13
N SER A 998 9.93 3.69 -58.59
CA SER A 998 9.62 2.29 -58.87
C SER A 998 10.68 1.40 -58.22
N GLY A 999 10.28 0.68 -57.16
CA GLY A 999 11.23 -0.10 -56.36
C GLY A 999 12.26 0.82 -55.71
N THR A 1000 13.54 0.65 -56.07
CA THR A 1000 14.67 1.45 -55.58
C THR A 1000 15.09 2.57 -56.54
N GLU A 1001 14.42 2.73 -57.68
CA GLU A 1001 14.74 3.75 -58.69
C GLU A 1001 13.82 4.96 -58.56
N ALA A 1002 14.42 6.16 -58.43
CA ALA A 1002 13.72 7.44 -58.46
C ALA A 1002 14.14 8.20 -59.74
N SER A 1003 13.23 8.24 -60.71
CA SER A 1003 13.47 8.75 -62.07
C SER A 1003 12.56 9.92 -62.41
N PHE A 1004 13.15 10.95 -63.02
CA PHE A 1004 12.40 12.13 -63.45
C PHE A 1004 11.74 11.88 -64.81
N THR A 1005 10.47 12.27 -64.96
CA THR A 1005 9.67 11.95 -66.15
C THR A 1005 9.75 12.97 -67.29
N SER A 1006 10.09 14.25 -67.02
CA SER A 1006 10.41 15.30 -68.02
C SER A 1006 10.78 16.66 -67.39
N ASP A 1007 11.55 17.49 -68.12
CA ASP A 1007 11.99 18.88 -67.90
C ASP A 1007 12.66 19.29 -66.58
N ALA A 1008 13.33 20.44 -66.63
CA ALA A 1008 14.12 21.01 -65.55
C ALA A 1008 13.27 21.28 -64.31
N PHE A 1009 13.80 20.93 -63.14
CA PHE A 1009 13.18 21.21 -61.87
C PHE A 1009 14.22 21.79 -60.91
N GLU A 1010 13.91 22.94 -60.32
CA GLU A 1010 14.68 23.57 -59.27
C GLU A 1010 13.76 23.82 -58.08
N GLY A 1011 14.08 23.22 -56.93
CA GLY A 1011 13.28 23.32 -55.72
C GLY A 1011 13.48 22.14 -54.78
N ASP A 1012 12.75 22.17 -53.66
CA ASP A 1012 12.74 21.08 -52.68
C ASP A 1012 11.59 20.11 -53.00
N ILE A 1013 11.87 18.81 -52.97
CA ILE A 1013 10.87 17.74 -53.09
C ILE A 1013 10.78 17.00 -51.76
N THR A 1014 9.58 16.75 -51.27
CA THR A 1014 9.35 15.86 -50.13
C THR A 1014 9.13 14.44 -50.62
N LEU A 1015 10.01 13.54 -50.22
CA LEU A 1015 9.87 12.09 -50.40
C LEU A 1015 9.30 11.50 -49.11
N THR A 1016 8.20 10.76 -49.21
CA THR A 1016 7.56 10.12 -48.06
C THR A 1016 7.73 8.61 -48.14
N ALA A 1017 8.56 8.05 -47.27
CA ALA A 1017 8.59 6.61 -47.03
C ALA A 1017 7.39 6.22 -46.16
N THR A 1018 6.71 5.14 -46.52
CA THR A 1018 5.53 4.65 -45.81
C THR A 1018 5.66 3.15 -45.58
N ILE A 1019 5.40 2.68 -44.35
CA ILE A 1019 5.27 1.26 -44.04
C ILE A 1019 3.88 1.00 -43.44
N ALA A 1020 3.17 0.01 -44.00
CA ALA A 1020 1.91 -0.46 -43.43
C ALA A 1020 2.23 -1.20 -42.12
N LEU A 1021 1.63 -0.78 -41.01
CA LEU A 1021 1.90 -1.38 -39.70
C LEU A 1021 1.32 -2.79 -39.60
N PRO A 1022 2.15 -3.83 -39.43
CA PRO A 1022 1.68 -5.16 -39.11
C PRO A 1022 1.72 -5.31 -37.58
N TRP A 1023 0.69 -4.90 -36.85
CA TRP A 1023 0.63 -5.13 -35.38
C TRP A 1023 0.63 -6.62 -34.99
N GLN A 1024 0.77 -7.53 -35.95
CA GLN A 1024 0.82 -8.97 -35.73
C GLN A 1024 2.21 -9.53 -35.43
N SER A 1025 3.33 -8.79 -35.57
CA SER A 1025 4.66 -9.43 -35.62
C SER A 1025 5.77 -8.88 -34.71
N VAL A 1026 5.57 -7.85 -33.88
CA VAL A 1026 6.60 -7.49 -32.89
C VAL A 1026 6.46 -8.43 -31.69
N ALA A 1027 7.47 -9.28 -31.46
CA ALA A 1027 7.49 -10.25 -30.36
C ALA A 1027 7.28 -9.55 -29.00
N GLY A 1028 6.14 -9.78 -28.36
CA GLY A 1028 5.74 -9.10 -27.12
C GLY A 1028 4.31 -8.54 -27.15
N TYR A 1029 3.74 -8.32 -28.33
CA TYR A 1029 2.33 -7.92 -28.49
C TYR A 1029 1.39 -9.10 -28.21
N THR A 1030 0.62 -9.03 -27.12
CA THR A 1030 -0.51 -9.93 -26.91
C THR A 1030 -1.76 -9.42 -27.62
N LYS A 1031 -2.63 -10.35 -28.05
CA LYS A 1031 -3.85 -10.16 -28.86
C LYS A 1031 -4.82 -9.02 -28.45
N ALA A 1032 -4.72 -8.47 -27.24
CA ALA A 1032 -5.77 -7.62 -26.68
C ALA A 1032 -5.86 -6.23 -27.35
N GLU A 1033 -4.73 -5.61 -27.69
CA GLU A 1033 -4.70 -4.23 -28.26
C GLU A 1033 -5.13 -4.17 -29.74
N ALA A 1034 -5.04 -5.29 -30.47
CA ALA A 1034 -5.46 -5.35 -31.87
C ALA A 1034 -6.99 -5.27 -32.05
N SER A 1035 -7.76 -5.45 -30.97
CA SER A 1035 -9.23 -5.51 -31.02
C SER A 1035 -9.93 -4.15 -30.83
N SER A 1036 -9.24 -3.14 -30.29
CA SER A 1036 -9.84 -1.83 -29.95
C SER A 1036 -9.44 -0.67 -30.88
N GLN A 1037 -8.43 -0.84 -31.74
CA GLN A 1037 -8.00 0.18 -32.70
C GLN A 1037 -8.28 -0.22 -34.16
N ASN A 1038 -9.54 -0.05 -34.61
CA ASN A 1038 -9.96 -0.12 -36.02
C ASN A 1038 -9.37 1.01 -36.92
N ASN A 1039 -8.21 1.57 -36.58
CA ASN A 1039 -7.66 2.76 -37.23
C ASN A 1039 -6.11 2.78 -37.22
N VAL A 1040 -5.50 1.64 -37.55
CA VAL A 1040 -4.04 1.56 -37.71
C VAL A 1040 -3.61 2.41 -38.90
N LYS A 1041 -3.08 3.61 -38.62
CA LYS A 1041 -2.49 4.48 -39.64
C LYS A 1041 -1.09 3.95 -40.02
N PRO A 1042 -0.71 3.96 -41.30
CA PRO A 1042 0.64 3.58 -41.69
C PRO A 1042 1.68 4.55 -41.08
N LEU A 1043 2.86 4.03 -40.73
CA LEU A 1043 3.98 4.89 -40.31
C LEU A 1043 4.56 5.57 -41.55
N LYS A 1044 4.94 6.84 -41.39
CA LYS A 1044 5.49 7.66 -42.45
C LYS A 1044 6.73 8.38 -41.98
N ARG A 1045 7.68 8.55 -42.89
CA ARG A 1045 8.88 9.39 -42.71
C ARG A 1045 9.03 10.26 -43.94
N ASP A 1046 9.00 11.57 -43.72
CA ASP A 1046 9.22 12.55 -44.77
C ASP A 1046 10.71 12.93 -44.81
N ILE A 1047 11.27 12.97 -46.02
CA ILE A 1047 12.65 13.38 -46.30
C ILE A 1047 12.59 14.45 -47.38
N ILE A 1048 13.19 15.61 -47.09
CA ILE A 1048 13.26 16.71 -48.05
C ILE A 1048 14.57 16.58 -48.83
N VAL A 1049 14.47 16.55 -50.15
CA VAL A 1049 15.62 16.54 -51.06
C VAL A 1049 15.64 17.82 -51.87
N ARG A 1050 16.81 18.46 -51.96
CA ARG A 1050 17.02 19.64 -52.80
C ARG A 1050 17.39 19.19 -54.21
N VAL A 1051 16.69 19.70 -55.21
CA VAL A 1051 16.85 19.31 -56.60
C VAL A 1051 17.19 20.53 -57.46
N ASN A 1052 18.16 20.36 -58.35
CA ASN A 1052 18.49 21.30 -59.43
C ASN A 1052 18.79 20.49 -60.69
N LYS A 1053 17.74 19.92 -61.29
CA LYS A 1053 17.84 19.16 -62.54
C LYS A 1053 17.81 20.14 -63.72
N PRO A 1054 18.92 20.35 -64.45
CA PRO A 1054 18.94 21.28 -65.58
C PRO A 1054 18.17 20.71 -66.78
N MET A 1055 17.71 21.58 -67.69
CA MET A 1055 17.14 21.12 -68.96
C MET A 1055 18.23 20.41 -69.76
N THR A 1056 17.97 19.18 -70.17
CA THR A 1056 18.70 18.56 -71.29
C THR A 1056 18.29 19.26 -72.58
N THR A 1057 18.85 20.44 -72.84
CA THR A 1057 18.74 21.03 -74.18
C THR A 1057 19.49 20.11 -75.14
N ALA A 1058 18.88 19.78 -76.28
CA ALA A 1058 19.47 18.96 -77.36
C ALA A 1058 20.76 19.55 -77.99
N ILE A 1059 21.37 20.55 -77.35
CA ILE A 1059 22.65 21.16 -77.71
C ILE A 1059 23.82 20.20 -77.43
N ASP A 1060 23.77 19.40 -76.37
CA ASP A 1060 24.91 18.54 -75.99
C ASP A 1060 25.11 17.33 -76.93
N ASP A 1061 24.04 16.80 -77.53
CA ASP A 1061 24.12 15.75 -78.56
C ASP A 1061 24.68 16.28 -79.89
N ILE A 1062 24.48 17.57 -80.19
CA ILE A 1062 25.07 18.23 -81.38
C ILE A 1062 26.54 18.58 -81.13
N ILE A 1063 26.93 18.87 -79.89
CA ILE A 1063 28.28 19.33 -79.52
C ILE A 1063 29.27 18.18 -79.35
N THR A 1064 28.85 17.05 -78.79
CA THR A 1064 29.72 15.88 -78.52
C THR A 1064 30.03 15.04 -79.77
N SER A 1065 29.23 15.12 -80.83
CA SER A 1065 29.42 14.33 -82.07
C SER A 1065 30.43 14.92 -83.07
N LYS A 1066 31.09 16.05 -82.77
CA LYS A 1066 32.00 16.73 -83.71
C LYS A 1066 33.34 17.15 -83.08
N VAL A 1067 34.18 16.19 -82.76
CA VAL A 1067 35.61 16.44 -82.54
C VAL A 1067 36.30 16.50 -83.91
N GLY A 1068 36.89 17.66 -84.28
CA GLY A 1068 37.76 17.79 -85.47
C GLY A 1068 37.23 18.60 -86.68
N GLN A 1069 36.18 19.41 -86.54
CA GLN A 1069 35.60 20.24 -87.62
C GLN A 1069 35.94 21.75 -87.45
N PRO A 1070 35.91 22.56 -88.54
CA PRO A 1070 36.21 24.01 -88.49
C PRO A 1070 35.21 24.81 -87.64
N ALA A 1071 35.61 26.02 -87.22
CA ALA A 1071 34.82 26.89 -86.33
C ALA A 1071 33.38 27.09 -86.82
N GLU A 1072 32.41 26.98 -85.90
CA GLU A 1072 30.99 27.15 -86.18
C GLU A 1072 30.44 28.42 -85.50
N TYR A 1073 29.50 29.10 -86.17
CA TYR A 1073 28.90 30.37 -85.74
C TYR A 1073 27.41 30.19 -85.47
N TYR A 1074 26.93 30.75 -84.36
CA TYR A 1074 25.53 30.68 -83.93
C TYR A 1074 25.01 32.06 -83.55
N ASN A 1075 23.73 32.35 -83.81
CA ASN A 1075 23.11 33.57 -83.29
C ASN A 1075 22.67 33.41 -81.83
N LEU A 1076 22.23 34.51 -81.20
CA LEU A 1076 21.76 34.51 -79.81
C LEU A 1076 20.49 33.65 -79.57
N GLN A 1077 19.79 33.24 -80.63
CA GLN A 1077 18.67 32.29 -80.57
C GLN A 1077 19.10 30.84 -80.83
N GLY A 1078 20.41 30.56 -80.91
CA GLY A 1078 20.94 29.19 -81.05
C GLY A 1078 20.89 28.61 -82.46
N MET A 1079 20.53 29.39 -83.48
CA MET A 1079 20.54 28.95 -84.87
C MET A 1079 21.94 29.04 -85.48
N ARG A 1080 22.36 27.98 -86.16
CA ARG A 1080 23.64 27.94 -86.90
C ARG A 1080 23.62 28.93 -88.07
N VAL A 1081 24.63 29.79 -88.13
CA VAL A 1081 24.82 30.79 -89.18
C VAL A 1081 25.90 30.32 -90.15
N VAL A 1082 25.49 29.96 -91.36
CA VAL A 1082 26.37 29.37 -92.38
C VAL A 1082 27.25 30.43 -93.07
N HIS A 1083 26.78 31.68 -93.13
CA HIS A 1083 27.48 32.82 -93.74
C HIS A 1083 27.65 33.97 -92.72
N PRO A 1084 28.59 33.84 -91.77
CA PRO A 1084 28.77 34.82 -90.69
C PRO A 1084 29.12 36.23 -91.18
N GLU A 1085 29.73 36.35 -92.37
CA GLU A 1085 30.04 37.62 -93.03
C GLU A 1085 28.81 38.46 -93.42
N SER A 1086 27.63 37.83 -93.54
CA SER A 1086 26.40 38.46 -94.02
C SER A 1086 25.36 38.68 -92.91
N TYR A 1087 25.66 38.27 -91.67
CA TYR A 1087 24.72 38.31 -90.55
C TYR A 1087 24.83 39.64 -89.79
N HIS A 1088 23.70 40.33 -89.63
CA HIS A 1088 23.62 41.56 -88.85
C HIS A 1088 23.12 41.26 -87.44
N GLY A 1089 24.06 40.98 -86.52
CA GLY A 1089 23.76 40.69 -85.10
C GLY A 1089 24.93 40.01 -84.38
N ILE A 1090 24.77 39.79 -83.07
CA ILE A 1090 25.80 39.12 -82.25
C ILE A 1090 25.87 37.64 -82.61
N LEU A 1091 27.10 37.16 -82.84
CA LEU A 1091 27.39 35.75 -83.10
C LEU A 1091 28.27 35.17 -81.99
N ILE A 1092 27.98 33.92 -81.64
CA ILE A 1092 28.84 33.10 -80.79
C ILE A 1092 29.68 32.23 -81.72
N CYS A 1093 31.01 32.41 -81.68
CA CYS A 1093 31.95 31.57 -82.39
C CYS A 1093 32.45 30.47 -81.45
N ILE A 1094 32.35 29.23 -81.89
CA ILE A 1094 32.84 28.06 -81.16
C ILE A 1094 34.02 27.47 -81.93
N THR A 1095 35.19 27.48 -81.29
CA THR A 1095 36.42 26.88 -81.84
C THR A 1095 36.86 25.70 -80.96
N PRO A 1096 37.15 24.51 -81.52
CA PRO A 1096 37.69 23.39 -80.75
C PRO A 1096 39.15 23.65 -80.32
N GLY A 1097 39.47 23.53 -79.03
CA GLY A 1097 40.85 23.48 -78.53
C GLY A 1097 41.46 22.07 -78.66
N SER A 1098 42.79 21.98 -78.75
CA SER A 1098 43.52 20.71 -78.90
C SER A 1098 43.53 19.82 -77.65
N ASP A 1099 43.04 20.31 -76.52
CA ASP A 1099 42.99 19.63 -75.21
C ASP A 1099 41.55 19.25 -74.79
N GLY A 1100 40.58 19.37 -75.69
CA GLY A 1100 39.17 19.11 -75.39
C GLY A 1100 38.43 20.26 -74.72
N THR A 1101 39.10 21.36 -74.37
CA THR A 1101 38.42 22.57 -73.89
C THR A 1101 37.91 23.41 -75.08
N ARG A 1102 36.68 23.91 -74.99
CA ARG A 1102 36.11 24.84 -75.98
C ARG A 1102 35.99 26.22 -75.34
N THR A 1103 36.56 27.24 -75.99
CA THR A 1103 36.37 28.63 -75.59
C THR A 1103 35.31 29.27 -76.48
N GLY A 1104 34.15 29.59 -75.91
CA GLY A 1104 33.16 30.44 -76.57
C GLY A 1104 33.67 31.88 -76.58
N LYS A 1105 33.83 32.48 -77.76
CA LYS A 1105 34.08 33.91 -77.88
C LYS A 1105 32.86 34.59 -78.49
N THR A 1106 32.29 35.53 -77.75
CA THR A 1106 31.28 36.44 -78.28
C THR A 1106 31.97 37.38 -79.27
N LEU A 1107 31.61 37.26 -80.54
CA LEU A 1107 32.03 38.21 -81.57
C LEU A 1107 30.92 39.23 -81.72
N VAL A 1108 31.19 40.45 -81.24
CA VAL A 1108 30.40 41.63 -81.60
C VAL A 1108 30.96 42.12 -82.93
N LYS A 1109 30.19 42.03 -84.01
CA LYS A 1109 30.55 42.60 -85.31
C LYS A 1109 29.52 43.63 -85.73
#